data_AF-A0A6P3DQD4-F1
#
_entry.id   AF-A0A6P3DQD4-F1
#
_cell.length_a   1.000
_cell.length_b   1.000
_cell.length_c   1.000
_cell.angle_alpha   90.00
_cell.angle_beta   90.00
_cell.angle_gamma   90.00
#
_symmetry.space_group_name_H-M   'P 1'
#
loop_
_entity.id
_entity.type
_entity.pdbx_description
1 polymer ?
#
loop_
_entity_poly.entity_id
_entity_poly.type
_entity_poly.pdbx_seq_one_letter_code
_entity_poly.pdbx_strand_id
1 'polypeptide(L)'
;MEIISLKIYTTVIVSFYCLGVVGQYEWQARDAFNEIRLKMDKINEENCPIQHLGDLYLPEDAVSHLPDIKDININPVFPNRTALLHLHNMALSRSFFWSYILQSRFIRPAINDTYDPGMMYYFLSTVADVSANPHINASAIYFSPNMSYSPSYRGFFNKTMPRFAPRTFRADDFNDPIHLERMSTRNTFNVQDLGAFASGSLSEDYTTDYYRINEWYKKWLPDNVDKRHDTKTTYQVEIRYANNTNETFTFHGPRGADEYPGPVRWTRPYYDCGRSNRWLVAAVVPIADIYPRHTGFRHIEYPTYTAISVIEMDFERIDINQCPKGKGNSGPNKFADTARCKTETTECEPLHGWGFRRGGYQCRCKPGFRLPNVVRRPYLGEIIERATQEQYYNGFDCSRIGWIHKMPVQWEKAKPDVREKYLEQFYHYRNYSIGPEALRSEQINIDQTLKFILSINSKTCKSYTEEDLTLLGDIAFGAKEFFENEAKMATRLANFISAFLQTSDSHEVYSGKRVADRPLTEDQMIGETLALVLGDTKIYSAEMLWDRNKFTNRTFFAPYAYKTELNTRKFKVEDLARLDDPGNVYTKKNYFKLLKQRWATNFDELEKYYMKIKIRYNETGEYLKKYEHYPNSYRAANLNHGHWTTPYFDCNGKVKKWVITYASPFFGLDSLKKKLEFKGIVAVTMDLLQLDINQCDDVFHAPNAFKGTHKCDKKTSYCVPILGRGFETGGYKCECKQGFEYPFEDLITYYDGQLVEAEFNNLVNDEKTRYDMFKCRLAAATSIQVNWILLLVSIILYHFIGDNYS
;
A
#
# COMPACT_ATOMS: atom_id res chain seq x y z
N MET A 1 38.55 -55.25 -43.76
CA MET A 1 37.78 -53.99 -43.66
C MET A 1 36.64 -54.05 -42.65
N GLU A 2 36.11 -55.23 -42.29
CA GLU A 2 34.96 -55.34 -41.36
C GLU A 2 35.29 -55.07 -39.88
N ILE A 3 36.50 -55.38 -39.41
CA ILE A 3 36.90 -55.19 -37.99
C ILE A 3 37.08 -53.70 -37.64
N ILE A 4 37.40 -52.86 -38.62
CA ILE A 4 37.59 -51.41 -38.43
C ILE A 4 36.22 -50.71 -38.33
N SER A 5 35.22 -51.19 -39.09
CA SER A 5 33.86 -50.63 -39.06
C SER A 5 33.16 -50.85 -37.71
N LEU A 6 33.35 -52.02 -37.10
CA LEU A 6 32.73 -52.35 -35.80
C LEU A 6 33.33 -51.55 -34.63
N LYS A 7 34.63 -51.26 -34.67
CA LYS A 7 35.32 -50.42 -33.67
C LYS A 7 34.92 -48.96 -33.78
N ILE A 8 34.73 -48.45 -35.00
CA ILE A 8 34.25 -47.07 -35.22
C ILE A 8 32.81 -46.93 -34.72
N TYR A 9 31.93 -47.90 -35.02
CA TYR A 9 30.54 -47.88 -34.54
C TYR A 9 30.43 -47.91 -33.01
N THR A 10 31.25 -48.74 -32.34
CA THR A 10 31.28 -48.80 -30.87
C THR A 10 31.87 -47.54 -30.25
N THR A 11 32.92 -46.94 -30.84
CA THR A 11 33.43 -45.64 -30.36
C THR A 11 32.44 -44.50 -30.58
N VAL A 12 31.67 -44.52 -31.68
CA VAL A 12 30.65 -43.50 -31.95
C VAL A 12 29.48 -43.66 -30.97
N ILE A 13 29.01 -44.88 -30.70
CA ILE A 13 27.93 -45.14 -29.73
C ILE A 13 28.37 -44.80 -28.29
N VAL A 14 29.61 -45.13 -27.90
CA VAL A 14 30.16 -44.73 -26.59
C VAL A 14 30.36 -43.22 -26.51
N SER A 15 30.79 -42.56 -27.59
CA SER A 15 30.88 -41.09 -27.62
C SER A 15 29.51 -40.41 -27.56
N PHE A 16 28.46 -40.99 -28.14
CA PHE A 16 27.08 -40.52 -27.98
C PHE A 16 26.50 -40.79 -26.58
N TYR A 17 26.93 -41.86 -25.90
CA TYR A 17 26.57 -42.12 -24.49
C TYR A 17 27.35 -41.23 -23.50
N CYS A 18 28.58 -40.81 -23.84
CA CYS A 18 29.37 -39.87 -23.05
C CYS A 18 29.01 -38.41 -23.30
N LEU A 19 28.37 -38.10 -24.44
CA LEU A 19 27.65 -36.85 -24.67
C LEU A 19 26.29 -36.93 -23.95
N GLY A 20 26.34 -37.04 -22.61
CA GLY A 20 25.18 -36.76 -21.79
C GLY A 20 24.66 -35.38 -22.17
N VAL A 21 23.42 -35.32 -22.65
CA VAL A 21 22.72 -34.05 -22.84
C VAL A 21 22.47 -33.49 -21.44
N VAL A 22 23.48 -32.81 -20.88
CA VAL A 22 23.34 -32.08 -19.62
C VAL A 22 22.35 -30.97 -19.92
N GLY A 23 21.17 -31.05 -19.31
CA GLY A 23 20.17 -30.01 -19.49
C GLY A 23 20.76 -28.67 -19.04
N GLN A 24 20.66 -27.63 -19.86
CA GLN A 24 21.22 -26.29 -19.58
C GLN A 24 20.85 -25.74 -18.17
N TYR A 25 19.76 -26.24 -17.59
CA TYR A 25 19.20 -25.87 -16.29
C TYR A 25 19.11 -27.03 -15.28
N GLU A 26 19.86 -28.11 -15.44
CA GLU A 26 19.80 -29.27 -14.54
C GLU A 26 20.23 -28.95 -13.10
N TRP A 27 21.09 -27.94 -12.92
CA TRP A 27 21.49 -27.41 -11.61
C TRP A 27 20.33 -26.83 -10.79
N GLN A 28 19.19 -26.54 -11.44
CA GLN A 28 18.01 -25.94 -10.83
C GLN A 28 17.12 -27.01 -10.16
N ALA A 29 17.43 -27.35 -8.91
CA ALA A 29 16.62 -28.28 -8.13
C ALA A 29 15.17 -27.80 -7.96
N ARG A 30 14.23 -28.75 -7.87
CA ARG A 30 12.84 -28.46 -7.53
C ARG A 30 12.74 -27.97 -6.08
N ASP A 31 12.06 -26.86 -5.88
CA ASP A 31 11.89 -26.19 -4.59
C ASP A 31 10.40 -25.91 -4.29
N ALA A 32 10.12 -25.24 -3.18
CA ALA A 32 8.76 -24.89 -2.76
C ALA A 32 8.04 -23.96 -3.76
N PHE A 33 8.75 -23.10 -4.49
CA PHE A 33 8.14 -22.26 -5.52
C PHE A 33 7.59 -23.13 -6.66
N ASN A 34 8.36 -24.12 -7.13
CA ASN A 34 7.90 -25.04 -8.16
C ASN A 34 6.68 -25.84 -7.71
N GLU A 35 6.63 -26.28 -6.45
CA GLU A 35 5.47 -27.01 -5.91
C GLU A 35 4.19 -26.16 -5.99
N ILE A 36 4.25 -24.91 -5.55
CA ILE A 36 3.09 -24.00 -5.57
C ILE A 36 2.71 -23.63 -7.01
N ARG A 37 3.69 -23.31 -7.86
CA ARG A 37 3.43 -22.97 -9.26
C ARG A 37 2.75 -24.11 -10.01
N LEU A 38 3.22 -25.35 -9.82
CA LEU A 38 2.59 -26.53 -10.42
C LEU A 38 1.15 -26.75 -9.94
N LYS A 39 0.85 -26.50 -8.65
CA LYS A 39 -0.52 -26.57 -8.12
C LYS A 39 -1.41 -25.51 -8.75
N MET A 40 -0.91 -24.29 -8.92
CA MET A 40 -1.64 -23.20 -9.57
C MET A 40 -1.94 -23.51 -11.03
N ASP A 41 -0.93 -23.95 -11.79
CA ASP A 41 -1.05 -24.23 -13.23
C ASP A 41 -1.94 -25.45 -13.54
N LYS A 42 -2.13 -26.37 -12.59
CA LYS A 42 -3.02 -27.54 -12.73
C LYS A 42 -4.51 -27.16 -12.77
N ILE A 43 -4.87 -25.99 -12.23
CA ILE A 43 -6.25 -25.55 -12.08
C ILE A 43 -6.56 -24.45 -13.08
N ASN A 44 -7.63 -24.64 -13.85
CA ASN A 44 -8.19 -23.66 -14.76
C ASN A 44 -9.71 -23.57 -14.58
N GLU A 45 -10.35 -22.64 -15.31
CA GLU A 45 -11.81 -22.41 -15.27
C GLU A 45 -12.62 -23.68 -15.57
N GLU A 46 -12.18 -24.49 -16.53
CA GLU A 46 -12.93 -25.68 -16.98
C GLU A 46 -12.81 -26.86 -16.00
N ASN A 47 -11.66 -27.02 -15.35
CA ASN A 47 -11.35 -28.15 -14.48
C ASN A 47 -11.74 -27.90 -13.00
N CYS A 48 -11.79 -26.64 -12.57
CA CYS A 48 -12.05 -26.30 -11.18
C CYS A 48 -13.33 -26.90 -10.56
N PRO A 49 -14.45 -27.12 -11.29
CA PRO A 49 -15.65 -27.74 -10.70
C PRO A 49 -15.47 -29.22 -10.36
N ILE A 50 -14.48 -29.89 -10.95
CA ILE A 50 -14.27 -31.34 -10.84
C ILE A 50 -13.14 -31.67 -9.84
N GLN A 51 -12.18 -30.76 -9.65
CA GLN A 51 -11.04 -30.97 -8.74
C GLN A 51 -11.47 -31.24 -7.29
N HIS A 52 -10.57 -31.75 -6.45
CA HIS A 52 -10.84 -31.91 -5.03
C HIS A 52 -10.83 -30.54 -4.30
N LEU A 53 -11.56 -30.43 -3.19
CA LEU A 53 -11.64 -29.18 -2.41
C LEU A 53 -10.26 -28.67 -2.00
N GLY A 54 -9.42 -29.55 -1.47
CA GLY A 54 -8.06 -29.22 -1.02
C GLY A 54 -7.13 -28.72 -2.12
N ASP A 55 -7.37 -29.10 -3.38
CA ASP A 55 -6.56 -28.63 -4.51
C ASP A 55 -6.88 -27.16 -4.86
N LEU A 56 -8.09 -26.69 -4.55
CA LEU A 56 -8.49 -25.29 -4.78
C LEU A 56 -7.91 -24.30 -3.78
N TYR A 57 -7.12 -24.77 -2.80
CA TYR A 57 -6.48 -23.94 -1.79
C TYR A 57 -4.97 -24.11 -1.84
N LEU A 58 -4.26 -23.00 -1.63
CA LEU A 58 -2.83 -23.02 -1.33
C LEU A 58 -2.62 -23.05 0.19
N PRO A 59 -1.43 -23.49 0.64
CA PRO A 59 -1.02 -23.38 2.04
C PRO A 59 -1.10 -21.94 2.57
N GLU A 60 -1.42 -21.77 3.85
CA GLU A 60 -1.47 -20.45 4.52
C GLU A 60 -0.13 -19.72 4.50
N ASP A 61 0.98 -20.46 4.60
CA ASP A 61 2.34 -19.95 4.57
C ASP A 61 2.83 -19.53 3.18
N ALA A 62 2.00 -19.70 2.14
CA ALA A 62 2.27 -19.17 0.80
C ALA A 62 2.16 -17.64 0.75
N VAL A 63 1.42 -16.99 1.65
CA VAL A 63 1.44 -15.53 1.79
C VAL A 63 2.37 -15.17 2.93
N SER A 64 3.54 -14.66 2.59
CA SER A 64 4.52 -14.24 3.60
C SER A 64 4.15 -12.86 4.17
N HIS A 65 4.42 -12.63 5.46
CA HIS A 65 4.38 -11.29 6.09
C HIS A 65 3.04 -10.54 5.99
N LEU A 66 1.93 -11.19 6.37
CA LEU A 66 0.64 -10.53 6.49
C LEU A 66 0.74 -9.30 7.42
N PRO A 67 0.17 -8.14 7.04
CA PRO A 67 0.24 -6.94 7.85
C PRO A 67 -0.61 -7.08 9.12
N ASP A 68 -0.03 -6.69 10.26
CA ASP A 68 -0.73 -6.52 11.53
C ASP A 68 -0.84 -5.02 11.85
N ILE A 69 -2.05 -4.57 12.17
CA ILE A 69 -2.33 -3.17 12.54
C ILE A 69 -1.53 -2.70 13.75
N LYS A 70 -1.13 -3.62 14.64
CA LYS A 70 -0.29 -3.32 15.81
C LYS A 70 1.11 -2.86 15.43
N ASP A 71 1.63 -3.37 14.31
CA ASP A 71 3.00 -3.13 13.89
C ASP A 71 3.14 -1.88 13.00
N ILE A 72 2.06 -1.38 12.39
CA ILE A 72 2.10 -0.29 11.39
C ILE A 72 2.74 0.99 11.94
N ASN A 73 2.49 1.31 13.22
CA ASN A 73 2.99 2.53 13.84
C ASN A 73 4.38 2.36 14.49
N ILE A 74 4.89 1.12 14.55
CA ILE A 74 6.14 0.78 15.26
C ILE A 74 7.23 0.44 14.25
N ASN A 75 6.89 -0.42 13.29
CA ASN A 75 7.81 -0.92 12.28
C ASN A 75 7.50 -0.27 10.93
N PRO A 76 8.51 0.04 10.11
CA PRO A 76 8.28 0.55 8.79
C PRO A 76 7.52 -0.47 7.93
N VAL A 77 6.54 0.04 7.19
CA VAL A 77 5.81 -0.75 6.21
C VAL A 77 6.68 -0.88 4.96
N PHE A 78 7.24 -2.06 4.75
CA PHE A 78 8.00 -2.35 3.54
C PHE A 78 7.12 -2.21 2.28
N PRO A 79 7.68 -1.77 1.14
CA PRO A 79 6.93 -1.60 -0.10
C PRO A 79 6.14 -2.85 -0.55
N ASN A 80 6.66 -4.05 -0.36
CA ASN A 80 5.94 -5.31 -0.66
C ASN A 80 4.65 -5.51 0.15
N ARG A 81 4.49 -4.81 1.28
CA ARG A 81 3.31 -4.89 2.17
C ARG A 81 2.27 -3.83 1.86
N THR A 82 2.58 -2.84 1.04
CA THR A 82 1.69 -1.70 0.76
C THR A 82 0.36 -2.13 0.17
N ALA A 83 0.35 -3.07 -0.78
CA ALA A 83 -0.88 -3.55 -1.42
C ALA A 83 -1.75 -4.39 -0.46
N LEU A 84 -1.14 -5.29 0.32
CA LEU A 84 -1.83 -6.07 1.35
C LEU A 84 -2.36 -5.18 2.48
N LEU A 85 -1.58 -4.17 2.88
CA LEU A 85 -2.00 -3.20 3.88
C LEU A 85 -3.20 -2.38 3.38
N HIS A 86 -3.21 -1.98 2.11
CA HIS A 86 -4.36 -1.30 1.53
C HIS A 86 -5.61 -2.19 1.51
N LEU A 87 -5.46 -3.49 1.19
CA LEU A 87 -6.55 -4.46 1.25
C LEU A 87 -7.14 -4.55 2.67
N HIS A 88 -6.26 -4.60 3.67
CA HIS A 88 -6.61 -4.58 5.09
C HIS A 88 -7.39 -3.31 5.47
N ASN A 89 -6.85 -2.13 5.14
CA ASN A 89 -7.47 -0.84 5.48
C ASN A 89 -8.80 -0.63 4.76
N MET A 90 -8.93 -1.10 3.52
CA MET A 90 -10.19 -1.02 2.79
C MET A 90 -11.27 -1.89 3.43
N ALA A 91 -10.98 -3.16 3.72
CA ALA A 91 -11.92 -4.07 4.37
C ALA A 91 -12.38 -3.53 5.73
N LEU A 92 -11.44 -2.96 6.49
CA LEU A 92 -11.71 -2.32 7.77
C LEU A 92 -12.58 -1.07 7.64
N SER A 93 -12.26 -0.18 6.70
CA SER A 93 -13.06 1.01 6.39
C SER A 93 -14.50 0.65 6.02
N ARG A 94 -14.70 -0.39 5.19
CA ARG A 94 -16.04 -0.84 4.81
C ARG A 94 -16.82 -1.39 5.99
N SER A 95 -16.19 -2.22 6.81
CA SER A 95 -16.83 -2.72 8.02
C SER A 95 -17.26 -1.58 8.96
N PHE A 96 -16.39 -0.59 9.18
CA PHE A 96 -16.73 0.58 9.99
C PHE A 96 -17.91 1.38 9.44
N PHE A 97 -17.92 1.64 8.13
CA PHE A 97 -19.03 2.33 7.48
C PHE A 97 -20.35 1.58 7.71
N TRP A 98 -20.38 0.29 7.41
CA TRP A 98 -21.60 -0.51 7.52
C TRP A 98 -22.06 -0.63 8.98
N SER A 99 -21.14 -0.84 9.92
CA SER A 99 -21.48 -0.84 11.35
C SER A 99 -22.06 0.48 11.84
N TYR A 100 -21.52 1.61 11.36
CA TYR A 100 -22.04 2.94 11.70
C TYR A 100 -23.44 3.16 11.12
N ILE A 101 -23.62 2.98 9.80
CA ILE A 101 -24.87 3.36 9.12
C ILE A 101 -26.04 2.47 9.55
N LEU A 102 -25.79 1.18 9.77
CA LEU A 102 -26.81 0.22 10.21
C LEU A 102 -27.36 0.54 11.61
N GLN A 103 -26.55 1.18 12.46
CA GLN A 103 -26.94 1.62 13.80
C GLN A 103 -27.38 3.10 13.84
N SER A 104 -27.25 3.86 12.74
CA SER A 104 -27.58 5.30 12.71
C SER A 104 -29.06 5.60 13.02
N ARG A 105 -29.96 4.62 12.91
CA ARG A 105 -31.38 4.74 13.31
C ARG A 105 -31.60 5.14 14.77
N PHE A 106 -30.61 4.91 15.65
CA PHE A 106 -30.68 5.32 17.05
C PHE A 106 -30.44 6.82 17.25
N ILE A 107 -29.83 7.49 16.26
CA ILE A 107 -29.62 8.94 16.16
C ILE A 107 -30.92 9.62 15.71
N ARG A 108 -31.48 9.16 14.59
CA ARG A 108 -32.73 9.68 14.02
C ARG A 108 -33.80 8.59 14.01
N PRO A 109 -34.73 8.56 14.99
CA PRO A 109 -35.79 7.57 15.00
C PRO A 109 -36.63 7.66 13.72
N ALA A 110 -36.80 6.53 13.06
CA ALA A 110 -37.70 6.37 11.91
C ALA A 110 -39.15 6.58 12.36
N ILE A 111 -39.73 7.77 12.12
CA ILE A 111 -41.15 8.00 12.42
C ILE A 111 -42.03 7.34 11.34
N ASN A 112 -41.62 7.41 10.06
CA ASN A 112 -42.37 6.88 8.90
C ASN A 112 -41.51 6.08 7.90
N ASP A 113 -40.19 6.01 8.07
CA ASP A 113 -39.27 5.49 7.04
C ASP A 113 -37.91 5.05 7.59
N THR A 114 -37.29 4.06 6.94
CA THR A 114 -35.97 3.56 7.32
C THR A 114 -34.86 4.39 6.66
N TYR A 115 -33.87 4.83 7.45
CA TYR A 115 -32.64 5.50 6.98
C TYR A 115 -31.59 4.53 6.40
N ASP A 116 -31.95 3.26 6.23
CA ASP A 116 -31.06 2.22 5.75
C ASP A 116 -30.65 2.43 4.28
N PRO A 117 -29.41 2.08 3.91
CA PRO A 117 -28.98 2.10 2.52
C PRO A 117 -29.81 1.15 1.65
N GLY A 118 -30.17 1.62 0.46
CA GLY A 118 -30.84 0.80 -0.54
C GLY A 118 -29.90 -0.20 -1.20
N MET A 119 -30.47 -1.14 -1.96
CA MET A 119 -29.76 -2.22 -2.62
C MET A 119 -28.74 -1.71 -3.66
N MET A 120 -29.05 -0.62 -4.38
CA MET A 120 -28.11 -0.06 -5.36
C MET A 120 -26.89 0.53 -4.65
N TYR A 121 -27.06 1.15 -3.48
CA TYR A 121 -25.95 1.61 -2.64
C TYR A 121 -24.95 0.49 -2.37
N TYR A 122 -25.40 -0.70 -1.96
CA TYR A 122 -24.53 -1.84 -1.70
C TYR A 122 -23.71 -2.26 -2.93
N PHE A 123 -24.37 -2.40 -4.08
CA PHE A 123 -23.69 -2.78 -5.33
C PHE A 123 -22.64 -1.75 -5.75
N LEU A 124 -23.03 -0.47 -5.81
CA LEU A 124 -22.12 0.59 -6.23
C LEU A 124 -20.97 0.82 -5.23
N SER A 125 -21.19 0.54 -3.95
CA SER A 125 -20.15 0.55 -2.92
C SER A 125 -19.08 -0.51 -3.22
N THR A 126 -19.47 -1.75 -3.55
CA THR A 126 -18.50 -2.80 -3.95
C THR A 126 -17.82 -2.51 -5.29
N VAL A 127 -18.51 -1.83 -6.21
CA VAL A 127 -17.89 -1.38 -7.47
C VAL A 127 -16.80 -0.35 -7.22
N ALA A 128 -17.04 0.61 -6.34
CA ALA A 128 -16.08 1.65 -6.02
C ALA A 128 -14.79 1.10 -5.40
N ASP A 129 -14.89 0.03 -4.61
CA ASP A 129 -13.75 -0.66 -4.03
C ASP A 129 -12.83 -1.25 -5.13
N VAL A 130 -13.42 -1.86 -6.17
CA VAL A 130 -12.68 -2.50 -7.27
C VAL A 130 -12.20 -1.48 -8.31
N SER A 131 -12.94 -0.38 -8.52
CA SER A 131 -12.58 0.65 -9.50
C SER A 131 -11.46 1.55 -9.02
N ALA A 132 -11.40 1.86 -7.72
CA ALA A 132 -10.40 2.77 -7.17
C ALA A 132 -8.99 2.19 -7.08
N ASN A 133 -8.85 0.86 -7.06
CA ASN A 133 -7.56 0.21 -6.99
C ASN A 133 -7.42 -0.94 -8.00
N PRO A 134 -6.47 -0.83 -8.96
CA PRO A 134 -6.17 -1.89 -9.90
C PRO A 134 -5.73 -3.23 -9.28
N HIS A 135 -5.23 -3.24 -8.04
CA HIS A 135 -4.77 -4.46 -7.35
C HIS A 135 -5.90 -5.25 -6.69
N ILE A 136 -7.04 -4.60 -6.40
CA ILE A 136 -8.22 -5.28 -5.86
C ILE A 136 -8.97 -5.92 -7.03
N ASN A 137 -9.19 -7.22 -6.93
CA ASN A 137 -9.86 -7.98 -7.98
C ASN A 137 -11.37 -8.10 -7.70
N ALA A 138 -11.74 -8.17 -6.42
CA ALA A 138 -13.13 -8.30 -6.02
C ALA A 138 -13.40 -7.71 -4.63
N SER A 139 -14.65 -7.26 -4.44
CA SER A 139 -15.18 -6.74 -3.18
C SER A 139 -16.57 -7.33 -2.97
N ALA A 140 -16.88 -7.72 -1.74
CA ALA A 140 -18.16 -8.27 -1.37
C ALA A 140 -18.55 -7.91 0.07
N ILE A 141 -19.86 -7.88 0.29
CA ILE A 141 -20.45 -7.86 1.62
C ILE A 141 -21.36 -9.09 1.71
N TYR A 142 -21.10 -9.97 2.66
CA TYR A 142 -21.89 -11.18 2.83
C TYR A 142 -22.67 -11.09 4.13
N PHE A 143 -24.00 -11.15 4.03
CA PHE A 143 -24.87 -11.19 5.19
C PHE A 143 -25.10 -12.62 5.67
N SER A 144 -25.28 -12.75 6.97
CA SER A 144 -25.80 -13.97 7.55
C SER A 144 -27.28 -14.19 7.16
N PRO A 145 -27.73 -15.45 7.06
CA PRO A 145 -29.13 -15.83 6.87
C PRO A 145 -30.14 -14.96 7.63
N ASN A 146 -31.12 -14.36 6.95
CA ASN A 146 -32.18 -13.56 7.60
C ASN A 146 -31.68 -12.39 8.46
N MET A 147 -30.52 -11.79 8.15
CA MET A 147 -29.98 -10.65 8.92
C MET A 147 -29.85 -9.34 8.14
N SER A 148 -30.21 -9.30 6.85
CA SER A 148 -30.14 -8.08 6.03
C SER A 148 -31.50 -7.39 5.92
N TYR A 149 -31.57 -6.12 6.35
CA TYR A 149 -32.70 -5.22 6.13
C TYR A 149 -32.41 -4.32 4.93
N SER A 150 -33.42 -4.04 4.11
CA SER A 150 -33.28 -3.13 2.97
C SER A 150 -34.62 -2.47 2.62
N PRO A 151 -34.63 -1.14 2.36
CA PRO A 151 -35.83 -0.44 1.92
C PRO A 151 -36.17 -0.64 0.43
N SER A 152 -35.42 -1.47 -0.30
CA SER A 152 -35.57 -1.61 -1.76
C SER A 152 -36.83 -2.34 -2.22
N TYR A 153 -37.67 -2.83 -1.30
CA TYR A 153 -38.97 -3.43 -1.61
C TYR A 153 -40.08 -2.81 -0.76
N ARG A 154 -41.27 -2.64 -1.34
CA ARG A 154 -42.44 -2.10 -0.63
C ARG A 154 -42.84 -3.02 0.54
N GLY A 155 -42.93 -2.46 1.75
CA GLY A 155 -43.31 -3.19 2.96
C GLY A 155 -42.18 -3.99 3.62
N PHE A 156 -40.92 -3.79 3.20
CA PHE A 156 -39.74 -4.50 3.71
C PHE A 156 -39.05 -3.80 4.90
N PHE A 157 -39.78 -2.95 5.63
CA PHE A 157 -39.22 -2.24 6.80
C PHE A 157 -38.95 -3.15 8.01
N ASN A 158 -39.70 -4.26 8.15
CA ASN A 158 -39.55 -5.23 9.24
C ASN A 158 -39.28 -6.66 8.71
N LYS A 159 -38.84 -6.79 7.45
CA LYS A 159 -38.55 -8.08 6.83
C LYS A 159 -37.08 -8.15 6.47
N THR A 160 -36.49 -9.31 6.71
CA THR A 160 -35.12 -9.60 6.34
C THR A 160 -35.09 -10.38 5.04
N MET A 161 -34.04 -10.18 4.23
CA MET A 161 -33.85 -11.04 3.06
C MET A 161 -33.35 -12.42 3.52
N PRO A 162 -33.80 -13.52 2.88
CA PRO A 162 -33.32 -14.86 3.21
C PRO A 162 -31.79 -14.96 3.15
N ARG A 163 -31.22 -14.45 2.04
CA ARG A 163 -29.79 -14.23 1.82
C ARG A 163 -29.59 -12.97 1.01
N PHE A 164 -28.47 -12.28 1.23
CA PHE A 164 -28.06 -11.11 0.47
C PHE A 164 -26.54 -11.02 0.47
N ALA A 165 -25.95 -10.99 -0.73
CA ALA A 165 -24.50 -10.93 -0.87
C ALA A 165 -24.11 -10.16 -2.13
N PRO A 166 -24.14 -8.82 -2.08
CA PRO A 166 -23.59 -7.99 -3.16
C PRO A 166 -22.10 -8.27 -3.33
N ARG A 167 -21.71 -8.72 -4.52
CA ARG A 167 -20.31 -8.93 -4.90
C ARG A 167 -20.02 -8.30 -6.25
N THR A 168 -18.89 -7.61 -6.32
CA THR A 168 -18.30 -7.12 -7.57
C THR A 168 -16.96 -7.77 -7.79
N PHE A 169 -16.69 -8.21 -9.01
CA PHE A 169 -15.37 -8.70 -9.42
C PHE A 169 -15.02 -8.24 -10.82
N ARG A 170 -13.72 -8.09 -11.09
CA ARG A 170 -13.22 -7.70 -12.39
C ARG A 170 -13.43 -8.82 -13.40
N ALA A 171 -14.02 -8.50 -14.53
CA ALA A 171 -14.17 -9.41 -15.65
C ALA A 171 -12.95 -9.30 -16.57
N ASP A 172 -12.55 -10.41 -17.19
CA ASP A 172 -11.64 -10.36 -18.35
C ASP A 172 -12.44 -9.89 -19.57
N ASP A 173 -11.99 -8.80 -20.15
CA ASP A 173 -12.73 -7.97 -21.08
C ASP A 173 -12.16 -8.01 -22.51
N PHE A 174 -11.11 -8.82 -22.75
CA PHE A 174 -10.45 -8.96 -24.06
C PHE A 174 -11.40 -9.33 -25.20
N ASN A 175 -12.36 -10.24 -24.93
CA ASN A 175 -13.35 -10.71 -25.90
C ASN A 175 -14.71 -10.00 -25.78
N ASP A 176 -14.81 -8.96 -24.94
CA ASP A 176 -16.06 -8.24 -24.73
C ASP A 176 -16.35 -7.30 -25.91
N PRO A 177 -17.55 -7.32 -26.52
CA PRO A 177 -17.92 -6.39 -27.59
C PRO A 177 -17.80 -4.91 -27.20
N ILE A 178 -17.77 -4.60 -25.90
CA ILE A 178 -17.54 -3.24 -25.39
C ILE A 178 -16.15 -2.71 -25.77
N HIS A 179 -15.15 -3.59 -25.92
CA HIS A 179 -13.76 -3.23 -26.19
C HIS A 179 -13.37 -3.58 -27.62
N LEU A 180 -13.51 -2.60 -28.51
CA LEU A 180 -13.20 -2.73 -29.93
C LEU A 180 -11.73 -3.10 -30.19
N GLU A 181 -10.82 -2.58 -29.36
CA GLU A 181 -9.37 -2.80 -29.50
C GLU A 181 -8.91 -4.19 -29.02
N ARG A 182 -9.80 -4.97 -28.39
CA ARG A 182 -9.48 -6.26 -27.76
C ARG A 182 -8.22 -6.18 -26.89
N MET A 183 -8.12 -5.12 -26.08
CA MET A 183 -7.09 -4.99 -25.06
C MET A 183 -7.75 -4.98 -23.69
N SER A 184 -7.12 -5.60 -22.69
CA SER A 184 -7.72 -5.60 -21.36
C SER A 184 -7.60 -4.23 -20.72
N THR A 185 -8.74 -3.58 -20.49
CA THR A 185 -8.78 -2.26 -19.84
C THR A 185 -8.86 -2.35 -18.33
N ARG A 186 -9.16 -3.55 -17.79
CA ARG A 186 -9.43 -3.79 -16.36
C ARG A 186 -10.58 -2.97 -15.77
N ASN A 187 -11.36 -2.29 -16.62
CA ASN A 187 -12.42 -1.37 -16.22
C ASN A 187 -13.83 -1.95 -16.40
N THR A 188 -13.93 -3.23 -16.75
CA THR A 188 -15.20 -3.96 -16.82
C THR A 188 -15.42 -4.80 -15.57
N PHE A 189 -16.58 -4.63 -14.95
CA PHE A 189 -16.95 -5.30 -13.71
C PHE A 189 -18.23 -6.12 -13.87
N ASN A 190 -18.21 -7.33 -13.33
CA ASN A 190 -19.40 -8.13 -13.12
C ASN A 190 -19.90 -7.88 -11.69
N VAL A 191 -21.15 -7.45 -11.57
CA VAL A 191 -21.77 -7.08 -10.30
C VAL A 191 -23.00 -7.95 -10.13
N GLN A 192 -23.05 -8.75 -9.07
CA GLN A 192 -24.16 -9.65 -8.85
C GLN A 192 -24.43 -9.92 -7.37
N ASP A 193 -25.65 -10.32 -7.10
CA ASP A 193 -26.07 -10.80 -5.79
C ASP A 193 -25.83 -12.30 -5.67
N LEU A 194 -24.79 -12.71 -4.95
CA LEU A 194 -24.53 -14.12 -4.70
C LEU A 194 -25.55 -14.78 -3.77
N GLY A 195 -26.42 -14.00 -3.12
CA GLY A 195 -27.53 -14.51 -2.33
C GLY A 195 -28.78 -14.84 -3.15
N ALA A 196 -28.76 -14.64 -4.47
CA ALA A 196 -29.90 -14.86 -5.34
C ALA A 196 -29.74 -16.13 -6.19
N PHE A 197 -30.19 -17.26 -5.65
CA PHE A 197 -30.18 -18.57 -6.30
C PHE A 197 -31.40 -19.41 -5.88
N ALA A 198 -31.69 -20.47 -6.64
CA ALA A 198 -32.80 -21.35 -6.34
C ALA A 198 -32.56 -22.11 -5.03
N SER A 199 -33.57 -22.23 -4.17
CA SER A 199 -33.43 -22.85 -2.84
C SER A 199 -32.92 -24.30 -2.85
N GLY A 200 -33.03 -25.01 -3.99
CA GLY A 200 -32.47 -26.36 -4.17
C GLY A 200 -30.96 -26.41 -4.45
N SER A 201 -30.33 -25.28 -4.78
CA SER A 201 -28.92 -25.21 -5.22
C SER A 201 -27.96 -25.01 -4.04
N LEU A 202 -27.72 -26.05 -3.26
CA LEU A 202 -26.81 -25.99 -2.09
C LEU A 202 -25.37 -25.58 -2.45
N SER A 203 -24.90 -25.89 -3.67
CA SER A 203 -23.56 -25.50 -4.14
C SER A 203 -23.37 -23.99 -4.31
N GLU A 204 -24.47 -23.23 -4.46
CA GLU A 204 -24.46 -21.78 -4.60
C GLU A 204 -24.65 -21.06 -3.25
N ASP A 205 -25.10 -21.78 -2.21
CA ASP A 205 -25.29 -21.23 -0.87
C ASP A 205 -23.98 -21.09 -0.11
N TYR A 206 -23.43 -19.86 -0.11
CA TYR A 206 -22.20 -19.47 0.57
C TYR A 206 -22.17 -19.72 2.09
N THR A 207 -23.31 -20.00 2.72
CA THR A 207 -23.40 -20.32 4.14
C THR A 207 -23.17 -21.80 4.44
N THR A 208 -23.29 -22.66 3.43
CA THR A 208 -23.19 -24.12 3.56
C THR A 208 -21.82 -24.63 3.18
N ASP A 209 -21.47 -25.83 3.66
CA ASP A 209 -20.20 -26.50 3.36
C ASP A 209 -20.09 -27.01 1.92
N TYR A 210 -21.22 -27.10 1.22
CA TYR A 210 -21.25 -27.42 -0.21
C TYR A 210 -20.69 -26.29 -1.07
N TYR A 211 -20.64 -25.06 -0.54
CA TYR A 211 -19.97 -23.96 -1.19
C TYR A 211 -18.45 -24.08 -1.02
N ARG A 212 -17.80 -24.52 -2.09
CA ARG A 212 -16.40 -24.94 -2.11
C ARG A 212 -15.39 -23.89 -1.61
N ILE A 213 -15.73 -22.59 -1.65
CA ILE A 213 -14.82 -21.51 -1.26
C ILE A 213 -15.32 -20.69 -0.06
N ASN A 214 -16.05 -21.29 0.88
CA ASN A 214 -16.71 -20.56 1.99
C ASN A 214 -15.82 -20.24 3.22
N GLU A 215 -14.50 -20.42 3.14
CA GLU A 215 -13.63 -20.25 4.32
C GLU A 215 -13.69 -18.82 4.89
N TRP A 216 -13.79 -17.80 4.02
CA TRP A 216 -13.96 -16.41 4.45
C TRP A 216 -15.22 -16.20 5.29
N TYR A 217 -16.32 -16.91 5.00
CA TYR A 217 -17.59 -16.80 5.73
C TYR A 217 -17.41 -17.25 7.19
N LYS A 218 -16.80 -18.43 7.34
CA LYS A 218 -16.56 -19.08 8.63
C LYS A 218 -15.54 -18.36 9.51
N LYS A 219 -14.80 -17.36 9.00
CA LYS A 219 -13.86 -16.58 9.82
C LYS A 219 -14.59 -15.78 10.91
N TRP A 220 -15.83 -15.34 10.68
CA TRP A 220 -16.59 -14.55 11.65
C TRP A 220 -18.06 -14.93 11.77
N LEU A 221 -18.63 -15.60 10.77
CA LEU A 221 -20.04 -15.97 10.74
C LEU A 221 -20.23 -17.51 10.76
N PRO A 222 -21.29 -18.02 11.41
CA PRO A 222 -22.21 -17.28 12.29
C PRO A 222 -21.52 -16.74 13.55
N ASP A 223 -22.05 -15.67 14.15
CA ASP A 223 -21.51 -15.04 15.36
C ASP A 223 -21.75 -15.93 16.59
N ASN A 224 -20.95 -16.97 16.74
CA ASN A 224 -20.98 -17.87 17.89
C ASN A 224 -20.17 -17.25 19.04
N VAL A 225 -20.85 -16.88 20.12
CA VAL A 225 -20.23 -16.25 21.29
C VAL A 225 -20.28 -17.19 22.49
N ASP A 226 -19.12 -17.49 23.08
CA ASP A 226 -19.01 -18.44 24.22
C ASP A 226 -19.67 -17.93 25.52
N LYS A 227 -19.84 -16.60 25.68
CA LYS A 227 -20.35 -15.97 26.91
C LYS A 227 -21.52 -15.01 26.69
N ARG A 228 -21.23 -13.76 26.30
CA ARG A 228 -22.21 -12.68 26.13
C ARG A 228 -21.92 -11.85 24.90
N HIS A 229 -22.99 -11.53 24.17
CA HIS A 229 -22.94 -10.66 22.99
C HIS A 229 -22.53 -9.21 23.35
N ASP A 230 -22.79 -8.74 24.57
CA ASP A 230 -22.45 -7.37 25.01
C ASP A 230 -20.94 -7.02 25.04
N THR A 231 -20.06 -7.95 24.69
CA THR A 231 -18.60 -7.77 24.68
C THR A 231 -18.07 -7.14 23.39
N LYS A 232 -18.93 -6.86 22.40
CA LYS A 232 -18.52 -6.24 21.13
C LYS A 232 -18.03 -4.80 21.34
N THR A 233 -16.96 -4.46 20.65
CA THR A 233 -16.28 -3.16 20.69
C THR A 233 -17.17 -1.99 20.32
N THR A 234 -17.10 -0.92 21.11
CA THR A 234 -17.79 0.34 20.85
C THR A 234 -16.84 1.45 20.44
N TYR A 235 -17.33 2.29 19.55
CA TYR A 235 -16.66 3.50 19.06
C TYR A 235 -17.56 4.69 19.33
N GLN A 236 -16.96 5.81 19.74
CA GLN A 236 -17.67 7.03 20.07
C GLN A 236 -17.35 8.11 19.04
N VAL A 237 -18.39 8.77 18.53
CA VAL A 237 -18.29 9.86 17.55
C VAL A 237 -18.99 11.09 18.09
N GLU A 238 -18.28 12.20 18.15
CA GLU A 238 -18.85 13.53 18.43
C GLU A 238 -19.15 14.21 17.10
N ILE A 239 -20.43 14.36 16.75
CA ILE A 239 -20.91 14.98 15.52
C ILE A 239 -21.38 16.39 15.82
N ARG A 240 -20.88 17.36 15.05
CA ARG A 240 -21.34 18.74 15.07
C ARG A 240 -21.91 19.12 13.72
N TYR A 241 -23.22 19.33 13.66
CA TYR A 241 -23.92 19.66 12.43
C TYR A 241 -23.79 21.14 12.05
N ALA A 242 -24.19 21.48 10.82
CA ALA A 242 -24.24 22.87 10.32
C ALA A 242 -25.05 23.81 11.22
N ASN A 243 -26.11 23.31 11.86
CA ASN A 243 -26.99 24.10 12.74
C ASN A 243 -26.39 24.34 14.15
N ASN A 244 -25.10 24.10 14.36
CA ASN A 244 -24.41 24.15 15.67
C ASN A 244 -24.93 23.14 16.72
N THR A 245 -25.76 22.17 16.35
CA THR A 245 -26.14 21.08 17.25
C THR A 245 -24.99 20.10 17.40
N ASN A 246 -24.70 19.72 18.64
CA ASN A 246 -23.72 18.69 18.97
C ASN A 246 -24.46 17.42 19.37
N GLU A 247 -24.02 16.30 18.83
CA GLU A 247 -24.57 14.99 19.11
C GLU A 247 -23.43 14.00 19.35
N THR A 248 -23.57 13.12 20.33
CA THR A 248 -22.60 12.07 20.60
C THR A 248 -23.24 10.73 20.30
N PHE A 249 -22.69 10.02 19.33
CA PHE A 249 -23.18 8.71 18.92
C PHE A 249 -22.16 7.63 19.29
N THR A 250 -22.63 6.57 19.94
CA THR A 250 -21.82 5.39 20.26
C THR A 250 -22.39 4.20 19.52
N PHE A 251 -21.55 3.50 18.77
CA PHE A 251 -21.96 2.35 17.96
C PHE A 251 -21.00 1.18 18.14
N HIS A 252 -21.51 -0.03 17.92
CA HIS A 252 -20.70 -1.24 17.92
C HIS A 252 -20.01 -1.40 16.57
N GLY A 253 -18.70 -1.63 16.55
CA GLY A 253 -17.91 -1.79 15.33
C GLY A 253 -17.10 -3.09 15.30
N PRO A 254 -16.24 -3.28 14.27
CA PRO A 254 -15.26 -4.34 14.26
C PRO A 254 -14.29 -4.23 15.43
N ARG A 255 -13.60 -5.33 15.74
CA ARG A 255 -12.67 -5.43 16.88
C ARG A 255 -11.59 -4.35 16.84
N GLY A 256 -11.12 -3.91 18.01
CA GLY A 256 -10.04 -2.94 18.11
C GLY A 256 -8.69 -3.52 17.68
N ALA A 257 -7.77 -2.65 17.30
CA ALA A 257 -6.38 -3.02 17.01
C ALA A 257 -5.69 -3.65 18.23
N ASP A 258 -6.12 -3.33 19.45
CA ASP A 258 -5.57 -3.83 20.71
C ASP A 258 -6.00 -5.27 21.04
N GLU A 259 -7.04 -5.79 20.38
CA GLU A 259 -7.62 -7.09 20.69
C GLU A 259 -6.91 -8.27 20.03
N TYR A 260 -7.17 -9.48 20.53
CA TYR A 260 -6.72 -10.73 19.92
C TYR A 260 -7.89 -11.72 19.82
N PRO A 261 -8.17 -12.27 18.63
CA PRO A 261 -7.57 -11.91 17.34
C PRO A 261 -7.95 -10.47 16.91
N GLY A 262 -7.11 -9.86 16.08
CA GLY A 262 -7.31 -8.49 15.60
C GLY A 262 -8.56 -8.32 14.70
N PRO A 263 -8.80 -7.09 14.18
CA PRO A 263 -10.00 -6.78 13.38
C PRO A 263 -10.12 -7.59 12.09
N VAL A 264 -8.99 -7.90 11.46
CA VAL A 264 -8.93 -8.51 10.14
C VAL A 264 -8.44 -9.95 10.25
N ARG A 265 -9.17 -10.87 9.63
CA ARG A 265 -8.72 -12.26 9.43
C ARG A 265 -8.42 -12.48 7.96
N TRP A 266 -7.27 -13.09 7.69
CA TRP A 266 -6.85 -13.46 6.35
C TRP A 266 -7.34 -14.86 6.01
N THR A 267 -7.66 -15.09 4.73
CA THR A 267 -7.85 -16.44 4.19
C THR A 267 -6.54 -16.99 3.64
N ARG A 268 -6.41 -18.32 3.62
CA ARG A 268 -5.41 -18.92 2.73
C ARG A 268 -5.76 -18.64 1.27
N PRO A 269 -4.79 -18.62 0.34
CA PRO A 269 -5.12 -18.36 -1.05
C PRO A 269 -6.03 -19.45 -1.63
N TYR A 270 -7.02 -19.07 -2.43
CA TYR A 270 -7.95 -20.00 -3.06
C TYR A 270 -8.28 -19.62 -4.49
N TYR A 271 -8.72 -20.61 -5.28
CA TYR A 271 -9.18 -20.39 -6.65
C TYR A 271 -10.69 -20.15 -6.70
N ASP A 272 -11.12 -18.97 -7.13
CA ASP A 272 -12.54 -18.57 -7.20
C ASP A 272 -13.22 -19.08 -8.49
N CYS A 273 -13.56 -20.37 -8.45
CA CYS A 273 -14.14 -21.14 -9.56
C CYS A 273 -15.53 -20.63 -9.99
N GLY A 274 -15.73 -20.46 -11.30
CA GLY A 274 -17.01 -20.10 -11.93
C GLY A 274 -17.40 -18.63 -11.76
N ARG A 275 -16.45 -17.79 -11.31
CA ARG A 275 -16.68 -16.35 -11.05
C ARG A 275 -15.54 -15.52 -11.60
N SER A 276 -14.54 -15.20 -10.78
CA SER A 276 -13.36 -14.47 -11.24
C SER A 276 -12.30 -15.37 -11.88
N ASN A 277 -12.36 -16.69 -11.63
CA ASN A 277 -11.46 -17.71 -12.20
C ASN A 277 -9.97 -17.38 -11.98
N ARG A 278 -9.64 -16.89 -10.78
CA ARG A 278 -8.28 -16.50 -10.37
C ARG A 278 -7.95 -17.02 -8.98
N TRP A 279 -6.66 -17.10 -8.71
CA TRP A 279 -6.12 -17.32 -7.37
C TRP A 279 -6.20 -16.01 -6.58
N LEU A 280 -6.91 -16.02 -5.47
CA LEU A 280 -7.21 -14.84 -4.66
C LEU A 280 -6.78 -15.04 -3.20
N VAL A 281 -6.47 -13.92 -2.55
CA VAL A 281 -6.29 -13.81 -1.10
C VAL A 281 -7.25 -12.75 -0.59
N ALA A 282 -7.96 -13.05 0.51
CA ALA A 282 -9.00 -12.19 1.04
C ALA A 282 -8.68 -11.67 2.45
N ALA A 283 -8.97 -10.39 2.68
CA ALA A 283 -9.08 -9.79 4.00
C ALA A 283 -10.55 -9.76 4.43
N VAL A 284 -10.85 -10.31 5.61
CA VAL A 284 -12.22 -10.48 6.12
C VAL A 284 -12.41 -9.74 7.44
N VAL A 285 -13.40 -8.86 7.49
CA VAL A 285 -13.72 -8.03 8.66
C VAL A 285 -15.22 -8.14 9.00
N PRO A 286 -15.60 -8.35 10.28
CA PRO A 286 -17.00 -8.48 10.67
C PRO A 286 -17.70 -7.13 10.70
N ILE A 287 -18.99 -7.11 10.36
CA ILE A 287 -19.87 -5.96 10.47
C ILE A 287 -20.79 -6.20 11.66
N ALA A 288 -20.68 -5.35 12.67
CA ALA A 288 -21.53 -5.35 13.84
C ALA A 288 -22.80 -4.53 13.61
N ASP A 289 -23.93 -5.05 14.08
CA ASP A 289 -25.23 -4.38 14.13
C ASP A 289 -26.02 -4.85 15.37
N ILE A 290 -27.06 -4.11 15.72
CA ILE A 290 -27.98 -4.45 16.80
C ILE A 290 -29.13 -5.27 16.20
N TYR A 291 -29.25 -6.53 16.62
CA TYR A 291 -30.20 -7.49 16.06
C TYR A 291 -30.94 -8.25 17.19
N PRO A 292 -32.22 -8.64 17.01
CA PRO A 292 -33.13 -8.31 15.90
C PRO A 292 -33.53 -6.83 15.90
N ARG A 293 -33.80 -6.28 14.71
CA ARG A 293 -34.20 -4.87 14.57
C ARG A 293 -35.70 -4.68 14.71
N HIS A 294 -36.11 -3.46 15.05
CA HIS A 294 -37.50 -2.99 14.95
C HIS A 294 -38.44 -3.78 15.87
N THR A 295 -37.87 -4.30 16.96
CA THR A 295 -38.66 -4.90 18.03
C THR A 295 -39.22 -3.78 18.91
N GLY A 296 -40.44 -3.97 19.43
CA GLY A 296 -40.99 -3.06 20.45
C GLY A 296 -40.26 -3.17 21.81
N PHE A 297 -39.31 -4.10 21.93
CA PHE A 297 -38.68 -4.50 23.17
C PHE A 297 -37.15 -4.35 23.08
N ARG A 298 -36.66 -3.16 23.47
CA ARG A 298 -35.21 -2.84 23.43
C ARG A 298 -34.31 -3.81 24.22
N HIS A 299 -34.86 -4.52 25.21
CA HIS A 299 -34.10 -5.49 26.01
C HIS A 299 -33.79 -6.81 25.27
N ILE A 300 -34.39 -7.03 24.10
CA ILE A 300 -34.14 -8.20 23.24
C ILE A 300 -33.13 -7.86 22.14
N GLU A 301 -32.86 -6.58 21.91
CA GLU A 301 -31.88 -6.13 20.91
C GLU A 301 -30.46 -6.25 21.50
N TYR A 302 -29.59 -7.03 20.87
CA TYR A 302 -28.19 -7.20 21.31
C TYR A 302 -27.21 -7.06 20.13
N PRO A 303 -25.95 -6.65 20.39
CA PRO A 303 -24.97 -6.48 19.33
C PRO A 303 -24.49 -7.82 18.78
N THR A 304 -24.58 -8.00 17.47
CA THR A 304 -24.19 -9.22 16.75
C THR A 304 -23.40 -8.90 15.49
N TYR A 305 -22.54 -9.83 15.07
CA TYR A 305 -21.99 -9.76 13.72
C TYR A 305 -23.02 -10.29 12.72
N THR A 306 -23.62 -9.37 11.94
CA THR A 306 -24.70 -9.68 10.98
C THR A 306 -24.18 -9.91 9.57
N ALA A 307 -23.00 -9.37 9.27
CA ALA A 307 -22.36 -9.49 7.97
C ALA A 307 -20.84 -9.46 8.08
N ILE A 308 -20.15 -9.69 6.96
CA ILE A 308 -18.70 -9.54 6.80
C ILE A 308 -18.40 -8.76 5.54
N SER A 309 -17.39 -7.90 5.60
CA SER A 309 -16.75 -7.29 4.42
C SER A 309 -15.57 -8.16 4.00
N VAL A 310 -15.54 -8.53 2.72
CA VAL A 310 -14.50 -9.36 2.12
C VAL A 310 -13.93 -8.61 0.92
N ILE A 311 -12.65 -8.25 1.00
CA ILE A 311 -11.93 -7.62 -0.10
C ILE A 311 -10.84 -8.59 -0.56
N GLU A 312 -10.76 -8.84 -1.86
CA GLU A 312 -9.95 -9.89 -2.47
C GLU A 312 -8.96 -9.30 -3.47
N MET A 313 -7.70 -9.73 -3.39
CA MET A 313 -6.67 -9.38 -4.37
C MET A 313 -6.12 -10.62 -5.08
N ASP A 314 -5.57 -10.41 -6.26
CA ASP A 314 -4.94 -11.43 -7.09
C ASP A 314 -3.63 -11.90 -6.43
N PHE A 315 -3.51 -13.21 -6.18
CA PHE A 315 -2.34 -13.82 -5.56
C PHE A 315 -1.08 -13.63 -6.40
N GLU A 316 -1.20 -13.59 -7.74
CA GLU A 316 -0.03 -13.42 -8.61
C GLU A 316 0.65 -12.06 -8.45
N ARG A 317 -0.04 -11.08 -7.84
CA ARG A 317 0.49 -9.74 -7.58
C ARG A 317 1.14 -9.59 -6.22
N ILE A 318 1.10 -10.62 -5.38
CA ILE A 318 1.71 -10.59 -4.06
C ILE A 318 3.19 -10.99 -4.20
N ASP A 319 4.08 -10.15 -3.71
CA ASP A 319 5.51 -10.44 -3.66
C ASP A 319 5.80 -11.63 -2.74
N ILE A 320 6.69 -12.50 -3.18
CA ILE A 320 7.22 -13.60 -2.36
C ILE A 320 8.58 -13.24 -1.79
N ASN A 321 8.87 -13.72 -0.57
CA ASN A 321 10.19 -13.58 0.02
C ASN A 321 10.98 -14.90 -0.08
N GLN A 322 11.94 -14.93 -1.00
CA GLN A 322 12.78 -16.12 -1.25
C GLN A 322 14.00 -16.24 -0.32
N CYS A 323 14.29 -15.20 0.46
CA CYS A 323 15.47 -15.16 1.32
C CYS A 323 15.34 -16.10 2.54
N PRO A 324 16.47 -16.50 3.15
CA PRO A 324 16.49 -17.26 4.39
C PRO A 324 15.69 -16.58 5.50
N LYS A 325 15.25 -17.38 6.48
CA LYS A 325 14.60 -16.85 7.68
C LYS A 325 15.61 -16.03 8.49
N GLY A 326 15.20 -14.87 8.96
CA GLY A 326 16.06 -13.91 9.63
C GLY A 326 15.30 -12.78 10.31
N LYS A 327 16.01 -11.77 10.80
CA LYS A 327 15.38 -10.56 11.36
C LYS A 327 14.66 -9.83 10.22
N GLY A 328 13.33 -9.74 10.31
CA GLY A 328 12.46 -9.22 9.24
C GLY A 328 11.76 -10.30 8.39
N ASN A 329 12.18 -11.57 8.50
CA ASN A 329 11.57 -12.76 7.89
C ASN A 329 11.35 -13.87 8.94
N SER A 330 10.72 -13.51 10.07
CA SER A 330 10.48 -14.42 11.20
C SER A 330 9.16 -15.20 11.10
N GLY A 331 8.24 -14.77 10.21
CA GLY A 331 6.90 -15.36 10.07
C GLY A 331 6.88 -16.69 9.30
N PRO A 332 5.69 -17.31 9.18
CA PRO A 332 5.52 -18.41 8.24
C PRO A 332 5.79 -17.91 6.82
N ASN A 333 6.72 -18.56 6.14
CA ASN A 333 7.10 -18.25 4.77
C ASN A 333 7.51 -19.55 4.09
N LYS A 334 6.65 -20.03 3.19
CA LYS A 334 6.87 -21.26 2.43
C LYS A 334 8.05 -21.15 1.46
N PHE A 335 8.37 -19.94 1.01
CA PHE A 335 9.40 -19.67 0.01
C PHE A 335 10.76 -19.33 0.62
N ALA A 336 10.89 -19.36 1.96
CA ALA A 336 12.19 -19.17 2.60
C ALA A 336 13.20 -20.19 2.09
N ASP A 337 14.47 -19.77 2.00
CA ASP A 337 15.60 -20.59 1.51
C ASP A 337 15.45 -21.09 0.06
N THR A 338 14.62 -20.44 -0.76
CA THR A 338 14.53 -20.73 -2.21
C THR A 338 15.42 -19.83 -3.06
N ALA A 339 16.01 -18.79 -2.46
CA ALA A 339 16.99 -17.93 -3.13
C ALA A 339 18.28 -18.70 -3.43
N ARG A 340 18.82 -18.52 -4.63
CA ARG A 340 20.02 -19.21 -5.13
C ARG A 340 21.31 -18.43 -4.92
N CYS A 341 21.31 -17.53 -3.93
CA CYS A 341 22.52 -16.82 -3.51
C CYS A 341 23.61 -17.79 -3.04
N LYS A 342 24.88 -17.48 -3.32
CA LYS A 342 26.03 -18.25 -2.84
C LYS A 342 26.17 -18.06 -1.33
N THR A 343 25.75 -19.05 -0.55
CA THR A 343 25.68 -18.95 0.92
C THR A 343 27.05 -18.74 1.57
N GLU A 344 28.14 -19.09 0.91
CA GLU A 344 29.50 -18.91 1.43
C GLU A 344 29.95 -17.44 1.39
N THR A 345 29.66 -16.73 0.30
CA THR A 345 30.21 -15.40 0.02
C THR A 345 29.16 -14.28 -0.01
N THR A 346 27.88 -14.62 -0.14
CA THR A 346 26.76 -13.67 -0.31
C THR A 346 25.62 -13.87 0.69
N GLU A 347 24.83 -12.82 0.87
CA GLU A 347 23.64 -12.68 1.72
C GLU A 347 22.47 -12.21 0.84
N CYS A 348 21.26 -12.71 1.11
CA CYS A 348 20.07 -12.41 0.31
C CYS A 348 19.30 -11.21 0.86
N GLU A 349 18.91 -10.30 -0.03
CA GLU A 349 17.99 -9.20 0.26
C GLU A 349 16.78 -9.29 -0.69
N PRO A 350 15.53 -9.24 -0.19
CA PRO A 350 14.35 -9.33 -1.06
C PRO A 350 14.16 -8.04 -1.87
N LEU A 351 13.67 -8.17 -3.10
CA LEU A 351 13.20 -7.06 -3.92
C LEU A 351 11.68 -6.91 -3.80
N HIS A 352 11.17 -5.72 -4.07
CA HIS A 352 9.74 -5.39 -3.95
C HIS A 352 9.13 -5.09 -5.32
N GLY A 353 7.81 -5.31 -5.46
CA GLY A 353 7.06 -5.07 -6.70
C GLY A 353 7.27 -6.12 -7.79
N TRP A 354 7.75 -7.31 -7.43
CA TRP A 354 8.07 -8.40 -8.36
C TRP A 354 6.88 -9.35 -8.63
N GLY A 355 5.89 -9.37 -7.73
CA GLY A 355 4.77 -10.29 -7.70
C GLY A 355 5.19 -11.73 -7.40
N PHE A 356 4.32 -12.68 -7.73
CA PHE A 356 4.58 -14.10 -7.60
C PHE A 356 5.50 -14.59 -8.75
N ARG A 357 6.78 -14.24 -8.66
CA ARG A 357 7.81 -14.58 -9.66
C ARG A 357 9.14 -14.93 -8.99
N ARG A 358 9.89 -15.84 -9.62
CA ARG A 358 11.27 -16.14 -9.20
C ARG A 358 12.19 -14.94 -9.44
N GLY A 359 13.22 -14.85 -8.61
CA GLY A 359 14.29 -13.86 -8.76
C GLY A 359 13.96 -12.51 -8.14
N GLY A 360 12.90 -12.43 -7.33
CA GLY A 360 12.52 -11.24 -6.55
C GLY A 360 13.44 -10.99 -5.34
N TYR A 361 14.76 -11.11 -5.54
CA TYR A 361 15.79 -10.91 -4.53
C TYR A 361 17.09 -10.44 -5.19
N GLN A 362 18.04 -9.95 -4.40
CA GLN A 362 19.40 -9.67 -4.80
C GLN A 362 20.38 -10.29 -3.79
N CYS A 363 21.55 -10.70 -4.26
CA CYS A 363 22.60 -11.28 -3.44
C CYS A 363 23.70 -10.23 -3.22
N ARG A 364 23.77 -9.71 -1.99
CA ARG A 364 24.82 -8.79 -1.52
C ARG A 364 26.01 -9.59 -0.98
N CYS A 365 27.22 -9.07 -1.04
CA CYS A 365 28.35 -9.70 -0.38
C CYS A 365 28.19 -9.70 1.15
N LYS A 366 28.61 -10.79 1.79
CA LYS A 366 28.69 -10.89 3.26
C LYS A 366 29.77 -9.96 3.82
N PRO A 367 29.67 -9.57 5.11
CA PRO A 367 30.77 -8.89 5.78
C PRO A 367 32.09 -9.68 5.66
N GLY A 368 33.20 -8.97 5.38
CA GLY A 368 34.49 -9.59 5.06
C GLY A 368 34.67 -10.02 3.59
N PHE A 369 33.65 -9.83 2.75
CA PHE A 369 33.70 -10.02 1.30
C PHE A 369 33.35 -8.74 0.56
N ARG A 370 33.79 -8.64 -0.70
CA ARG A 370 33.54 -7.52 -1.61
C ARG A 370 33.16 -8.00 -3.00
N LEU A 371 32.53 -7.11 -3.77
CA LEU A 371 32.27 -7.38 -5.18
C LEU A 371 33.59 -7.50 -5.96
N PRO A 372 33.68 -8.43 -6.93
CA PRO A 372 34.80 -8.48 -7.86
C PRO A 372 34.94 -7.18 -8.64
N ASN A 373 36.16 -6.88 -9.11
CA ASN A 373 36.44 -5.61 -9.80
C ASN A 373 35.67 -5.42 -11.10
N VAL A 374 35.05 -6.47 -11.66
CA VAL A 374 34.25 -6.41 -12.89
C VAL A 374 32.78 -6.08 -12.61
N VAL A 375 32.31 -6.37 -11.40
CA VAL A 375 30.89 -6.28 -11.02
C VAL A 375 30.61 -4.99 -10.26
N ARG A 376 29.56 -4.27 -10.67
CA ARG A 376 29.21 -2.96 -10.11
C ARG A 376 28.15 -2.98 -9.02
N ARG A 377 27.24 -3.94 -9.07
CA ARG A 377 26.03 -4.00 -8.23
C ARG A 377 25.90 -5.40 -7.62
N PRO A 378 25.14 -5.54 -6.51
CA PRO A 378 24.72 -6.85 -6.03
C PRO A 378 24.13 -7.70 -7.15
N TYR A 379 24.30 -9.02 -7.05
CA TYR A 379 23.83 -9.92 -8.09
C TYR A 379 22.31 -10.05 -8.04
N LEU A 380 21.62 -9.67 -9.11
CA LEU A 380 20.16 -9.76 -9.18
C LEU A 380 19.71 -11.22 -9.27
N GLY A 381 18.73 -11.59 -8.47
CA GLY A 381 18.13 -12.92 -8.44
C GLY A 381 17.59 -13.32 -9.81
N GLU A 382 16.94 -12.41 -10.55
CA GLU A 382 16.49 -12.70 -11.93
C GLU A 382 17.61 -13.21 -12.85
N ILE A 383 18.81 -12.65 -12.74
CA ILE A 383 19.96 -13.06 -13.54
C ILE A 383 20.46 -14.44 -13.08
N ILE A 384 20.53 -14.65 -11.77
CA ILE A 384 20.94 -15.93 -11.17
C ILE A 384 19.97 -17.05 -11.56
N GLU A 385 18.67 -16.81 -11.48
CA GLU A 385 17.62 -17.78 -11.81
C GLU A 385 17.59 -18.12 -13.31
N ARG A 386 18.12 -17.26 -14.19
CA ARG A 386 18.26 -17.50 -15.63
C ARG A 386 19.64 -18.00 -16.04
N ALA A 387 20.59 -18.07 -15.11
CA ALA A 387 21.96 -18.46 -15.42
C ALA A 387 22.06 -19.93 -15.86
N THR A 388 22.98 -20.19 -16.79
CA THR A 388 23.36 -21.57 -17.11
C THR A 388 24.17 -22.18 -15.96
N GLN A 389 24.28 -23.50 -15.97
CA GLN A 389 25.09 -24.22 -14.98
C GLN A 389 26.53 -23.68 -14.89
N GLU A 390 27.18 -23.48 -16.04
CA GLU A 390 28.55 -22.94 -16.11
C GLU A 390 28.66 -21.53 -15.55
N GLN A 391 27.69 -20.65 -15.88
CA GLN A 391 27.65 -19.28 -15.37
C GLN A 391 27.45 -19.24 -13.86
N TYR A 392 26.59 -20.12 -13.33
CA TYR A 392 26.29 -20.17 -11.90
C TYR A 392 27.49 -20.67 -11.08
N TYR A 393 28.18 -21.71 -11.53
CA TYR A 393 29.32 -22.28 -10.78
C TYR A 393 30.60 -21.44 -10.89
N ASN A 394 30.83 -20.77 -12.02
CA ASN A 394 32.02 -19.94 -12.23
C ASN A 394 31.82 -18.46 -11.87
N GLY A 395 30.62 -18.07 -11.42
CA GLY A 395 30.23 -16.69 -11.22
C GLY A 395 29.39 -16.47 -9.97
N PHE A 396 28.95 -15.22 -9.79
CA PHE A 396 28.12 -14.77 -8.66
C PHE A 396 28.75 -14.87 -7.26
N ASP A 397 30.06 -15.15 -7.18
CA ASP A 397 30.81 -15.14 -5.94
C ASP A 397 31.34 -13.74 -5.59
N CYS A 398 31.50 -13.49 -4.29
CA CYS A 398 32.21 -12.31 -3.78
C CYS A 398 33.66 -12.66 -3.42
N SER A 399 34.56 -11.71 -3.65
CA SER A 399 35.98 -11.86 -3.31
C SER A 399 36.22 -11.59 -1.82
N ARG A 400 37.06 -12.38 -1.16
CA ARG A 400 37.42 -12.16 0.25
C ARG A 400 38.28 -10.90 0.43
N ILE A 401 37.99 -10.13 1.47
CA ILE A 401 38.83 -8.99 1.89
C ILE A 401 40.05 -9.54 2.65
N GLY A 402 41.25 -9.07 2.29
CA GLY A 402 42.51 -9.55 2.88
C GLY A 402 42.69 -9.09 4.33
N TRP A 403 43.15 -7.85 4.50
CA TRP A 403 43.41 -7.25 5.82
C TRP A 403 42.21 -6.42 6.28
N ILE A 404 41.60 -6.82 7.40
CA ILE A 404 40.46 -6.12 8.01
C ILE A 404 40.97 -5.29 9.20
N HIS A 405 40.57 -4.02 9.28
CA HIS A 405 40.93 -3.10 10.35
C HIS A 405 39.94 -3.21 11.51
N LYS A 406 40.42 -2.99 12.74
CA LYS A 406 39.55 -2.78 13.91
C LYS A 406 39.29 -1.29 14.11
N MET A 407 38.08 -0.95 14.54
CA MET A 407 37.78 0.42 14.92
C MET A 407 38.60 0.84 16.16
N PRO A 408 39.14 2.07 16.21
CA PRO A 408 39.78 2.61 17.40
C PRO A 408 38.81 2.62 18.58
N VAL A 409 39.32 2.51 19.81
CA VAL A 409 38.49 2.60 21.03
C VAL A 409 38.39 4.05 21.53
N GLN A 410 39.44 4.86 21.31
CA GLN A 410 39.50 6.25 21.74
C GLN A 410 39.38 7.19 20.55
N TRP A 411 38.56 8.22 20.73
CA TRP A 411 38.28 9.23 19.71
C TRP A 411 38.92 10.56 20.10
N GLU A 412 39.60 11.17 19.14
CA GLU A 412 40.24 12.48 19.27
C GLU A 412 39.48 13.53 18.46
N LYS A 413 39.78 14.80 18.72
CA LYS A 413 39.29 15.88 17.86
C LYS A 413 39.94 15.77 16.47
N ALA A 414 39.20 16.15 15.44
CA ALA A 414 39.77 16.24 14.10
C ALA A 414 40.91 17.28 14.07
N LYS A 415 41.96 16.99 13.31
CA LYS A 415 43.02 17.99 13.06
C LYS A 415 42.40 19.24 12.41
N PRO A 416 42.87 20.46 12.73
CA PRO A 416 42.31 21.70 12.17
C PRO A 416 42.20 21.69 10.64
N ASP A 417 43.23 21.18 9.94
CA ASP A 417 43.26 21.10 8.47
C ASP A 417 42.18 20.17 7.90
N VAL A 418 41.89 19.07 8.62
CA VAL A 418 40.85 18.11 8.24
C VAL A 418 39.46 18.72 8.44
N ARG A 419 39.27 19.44 9.55
CA ARG A 419 38.02 20.15 9.83
C ARG A 419 37.76 21.22 8.76
N GLU A 420 38.76 22.04 8.43
CA GLU A 420 38.60 23.11 7.43
C GLU A 420 38.28 22.53 6.06
N LYS A 421 38.94 21.45 5.63
CA LYS A 421 38.63 20.73 4.38
C LYS A 421 37.14 20.37 4.26
N TYR A 422 36.53 19.86 5.34
CA TYR A 422 35.12 19.49 5.31
C TYR A 422 34.18 20.69 5.39
N LEU A 423 34.55 21.75 6.11
CA LEU A 423 33.77 22.99 6.15
C LEU A 423 33.82 23.75 4.83
N GLU A 424 34.93 23.69 4.09
CA GLU A 424 35.01 24.19 2.72
C GLU A 424 34.11 23.38 1.78
N GLN A 425 34.11 22.04 1.91
CA GLN A 425 33.23 21.18 1.12
C GLN A 425 31.75 21.41 1.42
N PHE A 426 31.40 21.66 2.69
CA PHE A 426 30.03 21.91 3.16
C PHE A 426 29.88 23.34 3.67
N TYR A 427 30.16 24.32 2.80
CA TYR A 427 30.23 25.75 3.15
C TYR A 427 28.94 26.30 3.81
N HIS A 428 27.77 25.74 3.48
CA HIS A 428 26.48 26.08 4.10
C HIS A 428 26.36 25.69 5.59
N TYR A 429 27.37 25.02 6.18
CA TYR A 429 27.48 24.85 7.63
C TYR A 429 28.29 25.95 8.32
N ARG A 430 29.02 26.78 7.54
CA ARG A 430 29.76 27.95 8.04
C ARG A 430 28.90 29.20 8.05
N ASN A 431 28.14 29.42 6.98
CA ASN A 431 27.20 30.52 6.85
C ASN A 431 25.81 29.97 6.55
N TYR A 432 24.97 29.86 7.58
CA TYR A 432 23.61 29.36 7.48
C TYR A 432 22.61 30.38 7.99
N SER A 433 21.44 30.43 7.34
CA SER A 433 20.26 31.10 7.86
C SER A 433 19.55 30.24 8.91
N ILE A 434 18.80 30.89 9.80
CA ILE A 434 18.05 30.24 10.88
C ILE A 434 16.57 30.57 10.69
N GLY A 435 15.69 29.66 11.12
CA GLY A 435 14.24 29.86 11.07
C GLY A 435 13.68 29.68 9.65
N PRO A 436 12.67 30.47 9.24
CA PRO A 436 12.00 30.29 7.95
C PRO A 436 12.92 30.57 6.75
N GLU A 437 13.96 31.38 6.92
CA GLU A 437 14.95 31.67 5.88
C GLU A 437 15.80 30.45 5.51
N ALA A 438 15.93 29.45 6.40
CA ALA A 438 16.64 28.20 6.11
C ALA A 438 15.99 27.45 4.92
N LEU A 439 14.67 27.52 4.82
CA LEU A 439 13.87 26.87 3.77
C LEU A 439 14.04 27.49 2.37
N ARG A 440 14.52 28.74 2.30
CA ARG A 440 14.60 29.51 1.03
C ARG A 440 16.02 29.60 0.48
N SER A 441 16.99 29.00 1.17
CA SER A 441 18.40 29.03 0.75
C SER A 441 18.63 28.15 -0.48
N GLU A 442 19.47 28.61 -1.42
CA GLU A 442 19.83 27.81 -2.61
C GLU A 442 20.61 26.54 -2.25
N GLN A 443 21.45 26.60 -1.21
CA GLN A 443 22.12 25.46 -0.61
C GLN A 443 21.59 25.23 0.80
N ILE A 444 20.73 24.23 0.93
CA ILE A 444 20.03 23.95 2.17
C ILE A 444 20.98 23.32 3.20
N ASN A 445 21.07 23.95 4.38
CA ASN A 445 21.55 23.28 5.58
C ASN A 445 20.40 22.46 6.18
N ILE A 446 20.42 21.15 5.92
CA ILE A 446 19.34 20.24 6.31
C ILE A 446 19.07 20.26 7.83
N ASP A 447 20.10 20.39 8.66
CA ASP A 447 19.93 20.37 10.11
C ASP A 447 19.20 21.62 10.62
N GLN A 448 19.45 22.79 10.04
CA GLN A 448 18.74 24.03 10.38
C GLN A 448 17.29 24.01 9.88
N THR A 449 17.08 23.48 8.67
CA THR A 449 15.74 23.28 8.10
C THR A 449 14.89 22.35 8.97
N LEU A 450 15.43 21.19 9.36
CA LEU A 450 14.71 20.25 10.22
C LEU A 450 14.50 20.80 11.62
N LYS A 451 15.46 21.53 12.20
CA LYS A 451 15.26 22.23 13.48
C LYS A 451 14.08 23.19 13.40
N PHE A 452 13.93 23.95 12.32
CA PHE A 452 12.78 24.84 12.14
C PHE A 452 11.47 24.05 12.05
N ILE A 453 11.39 23.06 11.15
CA ILE A 453 10.18 22.24 10.94
C ILE A 453 9.75 21.58 12.25
N LEU A 454 10.68 20.96 12.98
CA LEU A 454 10.41 20.25 14.24
C LEU A 454 10.12 21.20 15.42
N SER A 455 10.57 22.46 15.36
CA SER A 455 10.27 23.46 16.39
C SER A 455 8.82 23.97 16.34
N ILE A 456 8.14 23.80 15.21
CA ILE A 456 6.77 24.27 15.01
C ILE A 456 5.80 23.29 15.67
N ASN A 457 4.98 23.84 16.57
CA ASN A 457 3.96 23.12 17.30
C ASN A 457 2.70 23.99 17.44
N SER A 458 1.67 23.43 18.10
CA SER A 458 0.39 24.10 18.31
C SER A 458 0.44 25.45 19.05
N LYS A 459 1.53 25.73 19.78
CA LYS A 459 1.76 26.97 20.53
C LYS A 459 2.60 27.96 19.73
N THR A 460 3.65 27.49 19.05
CA THR A 460 4.60 28.33 18.30
C THR A 460 4.09 28.74 16.94
N CYS A 461 3.17 27.99 16.32
CA CYS A 461 2.69 28.31 14.96
C CYS A 461 2.06 29.71 14.83
N LYS A 462 1.50 30.27 15.92
CA LYS A 462 0.86 31.59 15.90
C LYS A 462 1.84 32.77 15.74
N SER A 463 3.14 32.56 15.93
CA SER A 463 4.14 33.61 15.74
C SER A 463 4.63 33.74 14.30
N TYR A 464 4.23 32.84 13.41
CA TYR A 464 4.67 32.76 12.02
C TYR A 464 3.55 33.11 11.06
N THR A 465 3.90 33.58 9.85
CA THR A 465 2.93 33.88 8.79
C THR A 465 2.47 32.60 8.09
N GLU A 466 1.36 32.67 7.35
CA GLU A 466 0.87 31.52 6.57
C GLU A 466 1.90 31.05 5.54
N GLU A 467 2.63 31.97 4.91
CA GLU A 467 3.69 31.65 3.95
C GLU A 467 4.87 30.91 4.60
N ASP A 468 5.25 31.28 5.83
CA ASP A 468 6.31 30.60 6.60
C ASP A 468 5.88 29.19 7.05
N LEU A 469 4.56 28.97 7.18
CA LEU A 469 3.95 27.69 7.52
C LEU A 469 3.59 26.85 6.28
N THR A 470 3.92 27.32 5.08
CA THR A 470 3.81 26.54 3.83
C THR A 470 5.20 26.13 3.35
N LEU A 471 5.40 24.82 3.21
CA LEU A 471 6.65 24.26 2.70
C LEU A 471 6.62 24.20 1.18
N LEU A 472 7.81 24.28 0.58
CA LEU A 472 8.00 24.03 -0.84
C LEU A 472 7.66 22.57 -1.17
N GLY A 473 7.14 22.33 -2.38
CA GLY A 473 6.66 21.01 -2.79
C GLY A 473 7.76 19.94 -2.91
N ASP A 474 9.01 20.35 -3.08
CA ASP A 474 10.20 19.50 -3.16
C ASP A 474 10.63 18.94 -1.80
N ILE A 475 10.18 19.52 -0.68
CA ILE A 475 10.37 18.97 0.67
C ILE A 475 9.53 17.70 0.88
N ALA A 476 8.38 17.60 0.21
CA ALA A 476 7.52 16.42 0.21
C ALA A 476 7.88 15.40 -0.89
N PHE A 477 9.14 15.35 -1.29
CA PHE A 477 9.61 14.37 -2.27
C PHE A 477 9.28 12.93 -1.81
N GLY A 478 8.72 12.11 -2.71
CA GLY A 478 8.29 10.74 -2.39
C GLY A 478 6.92 10.63 -1.70
N ALA A 479 6.29 11.73 -1.29
CA ALA A 479 4.99 11.68 -0.60
C ALA A 479 3.88 11.01 -1.41
N LYS A 480 3.90 11.17 -2.74
CA LYS A 480 2.91 10.57 -3.66
C LYS A 480 2.95 9.04 -3.65
N GLU A 481 4.15 8.47 -3.54
CA GLU A 481 4.35 7.02 -3.51
C GLU A 481 4.11 6.48 -2.10
N PHE A 482 4.58 7.19 -1.07
CA PHE A 482 4.43 6.77 0.32
C PHE A 482 2.96 6.79 0.79
N PHE A 483 2.19 7.80 0.37
CA PHE A 483 0.78 7.95 0.74
C PHE A 483 -0.22 7.55 -0.38
N GLU A 484 0.23 6.74 -1.33
CA GLU A 484 -0.59 6.33 -2.48
C GLU A 484 -1.87 5.60 -2.04
N ASN A 485 -1.77 4.79 -0.98
CA ASN A 485 -2.87 3.98 -0.47
C ASN A 485 -3.98 4.81 0.16
N GLU A 486 -3.61 5.83 0.93
CA GLU A 486 -4.49 6.77 1.60
C GLU A 486 -5.20 7.63 0.55
N ALA A 487 -4.46 8.06 -0.48
CA ALA A 487 -5.01 8.77 -1.62
C ALA A 487 -6.02 7.91 -2.41
N LYS A 488 -5.73 6.61 -2.62
CA LYS A 488 -6.68 5.66 -3.23
C LYS A 488 -7.98 5.52 -2.42
N MET A 489 -7.93 5.61 -1.09
CA MET A 489 -9.15 5.59 -0.27
C MET A 489 -10.03 6.83 -0.51
N ALA A 490 -9.44 8.01 -0.69
CA ALA A 490 -10.17 9.21 -1.09
C ALA A 490 -10.79 9.07 -2.49
N THR A 491 -10.01 8.56 -3.44
CA THR A 491 -10.49 8.26 -4.80
C THR A 491 -11.61 7.23 -4.80
N ARG A 492 -11.57 6.22 -3.92
CA ARG A 492 -12.68 5.27 -3.73
C ARG A 492 -13.98 5.96 -3.35
N LEU A 493 -13.96 6.84 -2.36
CA LEU A 493 -15.18 7.55 -1.95
C LEU A 493 -15.68 8.47 -3.07
N ALA A 494 -14.78 9.15 -3.77
CA ALA A 494 -15.12 9.97 -4.94
C ALA A 494 -15.75 9.12 -6.08
N ASN A 495 -15.23 7.92 -6.32
CA ASN A 495 -15.75 6.99 -7.32
C ASN A 495 -17.12 6.43 -6.93
N PHE A 496 -17.32 6.12 -5.64
CA PHE A 496 -18.61 5.69 -5.12
C PHE A 496 -19.70 6.75 -5.36
N ILE A 497 -19.44 7.99 -4.97
CA ILE A 497 -20.39 9.09 -5.17
C ILE A 497 -20.64 9.31 -6.66
N SER A 498 -19.58 9.23 -7.48
CA SER A 498 -19.70 9.38 -8.92
C SER A 498 -20.56 8.30 -9.57
N ALA A 499 -20.36 7.05 -9.17
CA ALA A 499 -21.17 5.93 -9.61
C ALA A 499 -22.63 6.11 -9.18
N PHE A 500 -22.88 6.46 -7.92
CA PHE A 500 -24.24 6.63 -7.39
C PHE A 500 -24.99 7.76 -8.10
N LEU A 501 -24.39 8.93 -8.25
CA LEU A 501 -25.03 10.10 -8.86
C LEU A 501 -25.25 9.97 -10.37
N GLN A 502 -24.56 9.05 -11.05
CA GLN A 502 -24.72 8.81 -12.49
C GLN A 502 -25.67 7.64 -12.80
N THR A 503 -25.80 6.68 -11.89
CA THR A 503 -26.49 5.41 -12.18
C THR A 503 -27.78 5.23 -11.37
N SER A 504 -27.86 5.77 -10.15
CA SER A 504 -29.03 5.66 -9.30
C SER A 504 -29.97 6.85 -9.55
N ASP A 505 -31.20 6.56 -10.00
CA ASP A 505 -32.25 7.57 -10.15
C ASP A 505 -33.39 7.34 -9.15
N SER A 506 -33.55 8.29 -8.22
CA SER A 506 -34.57 8.21 -7.17
C SER A 506 -36.01 8.30 -7.68
N HIS A 507 -36.23 8.77 -8.92
CA HIS A 507 -37.55 8.89 -9.53
C HIS A 507 -37.86 7.73 -10.48
N GLU A 508 -36.94 6.77 -10.63
CA GLU A 508 -37.15 5.62 -11.50
C GLU A 508 -38.26 4.72 -10.96
N VAL A 509 -39.17 4.30 -11.83
CA VAL A 509 -40.29 3.43 -11.47
C VAL A 509 -40.01 2.03 -12.00
N TYR A 510 -39.84 1.10 -11.07
CA TYR A 510 -39.63 -0.30 -11.41
C TYR A 510 -40.93 -1.09 -11.44
N SER A 511 -40.98 -2.11 -12.30
CA SER A 511 -42.09 -3.07 -12.32
C SER A 511 -42.12 -3.90 -11.02
N GLY A 512 -43.31 -4.11 -10.46
CA GLY A 512 -43.52 -4.97 -9.29
C GLY A 512 -43.40 -4.22 -7.96
N LYS A 513 -42.74 -4.84 -6.97
CA LYS A 513 -42.61 -4.30 -5.61
C LYS A 513 -41.29 -3.58 -5.33
N ARG A 514 -40.35 -3.56 -6.28
CA ARG A 514 -39.06 -2.89 -6.11
C ARG A 514 -39.25 -1.37 -6.07
N VAL A 515 -38.48 -0.72 -5.21
CA VAL A 515 -38.45 0.74 -5.02
C VAL A 515 -37.07 1.24 -5.41
N ALA A 516 -37.00 2.42 -6.03
CA ALA A 516 -35.73 3.08 -6.31
C ALA A 516 -35.03 3.52 -5.03
N ASP A 517 -33.70 3.54 -5.08
CA ASP A 517 -32.88 4.03 -3.98
C ASP A 517 -33.09 5.54 -3.82
N ARG A 518 -33.14 5.98 -2.56
CA ARG A 518 -33.30 7.40 -2.23
C ARG A 518 -32.01 8.18 -2.51
N PRO A 519 -32.10 9.51 -2.64
CA PRO A 519 -30.91 10.35 -2.65
C PRO A 519 -30.06 10.14 -1.40
N LEU A 520 -28.74 10.37 -1.54
CA LEU A 520 -27.78 10.22 -0.46
C LEU A 520 -28.14 11.09 0.74
N THR A 521 -28.15 10.49 1.93
CA THR A 521 -28.47 11.20 3.17
C THR A 521 -27.24 11.77 3.85
N GLU A 522 -27.43 12.75 4.73
CA GLU A 522 -26.34 13.34 5.52
C GLU A 522 -25.59 12.28 6.34
N ASP A 523 -26.31 11.35 6.96
CA ASP A 523 -25.71 10.33 7.83
C ASP A 523 -24.90 9.30 7.03
N GLN A 524 -25.33 8.93 5.82
CA GLN A 524 -24.55 8.08 4.90
C GLN A 524 -23.23 8.76 4.52
N MET A 525 -23.29 10.05 4.23
CA MET A 525 -22.14 10.85 3.82
C MET A 525 -21.16 11.14 4.96
N ILE A 526 -21.68 11.42 6.16
CA ILE A 526 -20.90 11.52 7.40
C ILE A 526 -20.23 10.18 7.70
N GLY A 527 -20.98 9.07 7.63
CA GLY A 527 -20.48 7.73 7.88
C GLY A 527 -19.35 7.33 6.93
N GLU A 528 -19.50 7.60 5.62
CA GLU A 528 -18.45 7.32 4.64
C GLU A 528 -17.19 8.15 4.88
N THR A 529 -17.34 9.43 5.24
CA THR A 529 -16.18 10.30 5.56
C THR A 529 -15.47 9.83 6.83
N LEU A 530 -16.24 9.47 7.86
CA LEU A 530 -15.72 8.93 9.11
C LEU A 530 -14.98 7.59 8.91
N ALA A 531 -15.52 6.73 8.04
CA ALA A 531 -14.96 5.42 7.73
C ALA A 531 -13.55 5.49 7.09
N LEU A 532 -13.19 6.60 6.43
CA LEU A 532 -11.84 6.81 5.93
C LEU A 532 -10.83 6.96 7.09
N VAL A 533 -11.16 7.77 8.10
CA VAL A 533 -10.31 8.01 9.28
C VAL A 533 -10.24 6.80 10.21
N LEU A 534 -11.34 6.05 10.32
CA LEU A 534 -11.41 4.82 11.10
C LEU A 534 -10.66 3.65 10.45
N GLY A 535 -10.73 3.54 9.13
CA GLY A 535 -10.15 2.43 8.38
C GLY A 535 -8.64 2.51 8.19
N ASP A 536 -8.06 3.70 8.29
CA ASP A 536 -6.62 3.93 8.10
C ASP A 536 -6.01 4.77 9.23
N THR A 537 -4.98 4.22 9.86
CA THR A 537 -4.27 4.86 10.97
C THR A 537 -3.40 6.04 10.53
N LYS A 538 -2.98 6.12 9.27
CA LYS A 538 -2.19 7.24 8.72
C LYS A 538 -3.02 8.46 8.34
N ILE A 539 -4.31 8.27 8.04
CA ILE A 539 -5.24 9.38 7.75
C ILE A 539 -5.62 10.08 9.06
N TYR A 540 -5.22 11.34 9.22
CA TYR A 540 -5.55 12.14 10.41
C TYR A 540 -6.90 12.85 10.28
N SER A 541 -7.22 13.33 9.07
CA SER A 541 -8.54 13.86 8.76
C SER A 541 -8.98 13.51 7.35
N ALA A 542 -10.30 13.44 7.16
CA ALA A 542 -10.94 13.27 5.88
C ALA A 542 -12.08 14.29 5.76
N GLU A 543 -12.20 14.90 4.59
CA GLU A 543 -13.26 15.84 4.29
C GLU A 543 -13.94 15.46 2.98
N MET A 544 -15.25 15.68 2.91
CA MET A 544 -15.98 15.62 1.65
C MET A 544 -16.66 16.95 1.44
N LEU A 545 -16.26 17.68 0.40
CA LEU A 545 -16.68 19.04 0.15
C LEU A 545 -17.61 19.08 -1.06
N TRP A 546 -18.89 19.35 -0.84
CA TRP A 546 -19.86 19.51 -1.92
C TRP A 546 -19.84 20.93 -2.48
N ASP A 547 -19.95 21.08 -3.79
CA ASP A 547 -20.14 22.39 -4.40
C ASP A 547 -21.54 22.96 -4.08
N ARG A 548 -21.70 24.27 -4.26
CA ARG A 548 -22.90 24.99 -3.87
C ARG A 548 -24.16 24.39 -4.51
N ASN A 549 -25.17 24.11 -3.68
CA ASN A 549 -26.46 23.53 -4.07
C ASN A 549 -26.34 22.17 -4.79
N LYS A 550 -25.24 21.43 -4.62
CA LYS A 550 -25.06 20.10 -5.24
C LYS A 550 -25.48 18.94 -4.34
N PHE A 551 -25.63 19.17 -3.04
CA PHE A 551 -26.18 18.20 -2.09
C PHE A 551 -27.68 18.42 -1.88
N THR A 552 -28.44 17.35 -1.64
CA THR A 552 -29.90 17.45 -1.52
C THR A 552 -30.33 18.28 -0.32
N ASN A 553 -31.25 19.22 -0.53
CA ASN A 553 -31.84 20.09 0.50
C ASN A 553 -30.82 20.91 1.32
N ARG A 554 -29.61 21.14 0.81
CA ARG A 554 -28.57 21.96 1.46
C ARG A 554 -27.86 22.87 0.46
N THR A 555 -27.54 24.09 0.90
CA THR A 555 -26.74 25.04 0.12
C THR A 555 -25.26 24.68 0.14
N PHE A 556 -24.76 24.35 1.32
CA PHE A 556 -23.41 23.88 1.59
C PHE A 556 -23.50 22.64 2.48
N PHE A 557 -22.61 21.69 2.24
CA PHE A 557 -22.51 20.47 3.03
C PHE A 557 -21.08 19.96 2.92
N ALA A 558 -20.41 19.86 4.06
CA ALA A 558 -19.00 19.51 4.10
C ALA A 558 -18.62 18.75 5.37
N PRO A 559 -18.95 17.45 5.48
CA PRO A 559 -18.49 16.66 6.61
C PRO A 559 -16.97 16.59 6.67
N TYR A 560 -16.42 16.90 7.83
CA TYR A 560 -15.01 16.88 8.17
C TYR A 560 -14.78 15.98 9.38
N ALA A 561 -14.25 14.77 9.13
CA ALA A 561 -13.90 13.81 10.15
C ALA A 561 -12.42 13.93 10.53
N TYR A 562 -12.09 13.87 11.82
CA TYR A 562 -10.71 13.92 12.28
C TYR A 562 -10.49 13.18 13.60
N LYS A 563 -9.22 12.82 13.83
CA LYS A 563 -8.72 12.30 15.11
C LYS A 563 -7.62 13.20 15.66
N THR A 564 -7.52 13.29 16.98
CA THR A 564 -6.52 14.12 17.67
C THR A 564 -5.31 13.32 18.11
N GLU A 565 -5.50 12.04 18.43
CA GLU A 565 -4.49 11.13 18.93
C GLU A 565 -4.49 9.85 18.09
N LEU A 566 -3.38 9.10 18.11
CA LEU A 566 -3.28 7.80 17.45
C LEU A 566 -3.97 6.71 18.29
N ASN A 567 -4.50 5.68 17.64
CA ASN A 567 -5.13 4.51 18.28
C ASN A 567 -6.29 4.83 19.24
N THR A 568 -7.04 5.92 19.01
CA THR A 568 -8.22 6.24 19.80
C THR A 568 -9.46 5.47 19.34
N ARG A 569 -10.43 5.32 20.25
CA ARG A 569 -11.81 4.88 19.93
C ARG A 569 -12.80 6.05 19.88
N LYS A 570 -12.29 7.28 19.97
CA LYS A 570 -13.06 8.52 20.01
C LYS A 570 -12.70 9.37 18.80
N PHE A 571 -13.71 9.72 18.02
CA PHE A 571 -13.58 10.45 16.75
C PHE A 571 -14.50 11.66 16.75
N LYS A 572 -14.17 12.64 15.92
CA LYS A 572 -14.94 13.87 15.81
C LYS A 572 -15.29 14.13 14.35
N VAL A 573 -16.51 14.61 14.13
CA VAL A 573 -17.00 15.03 12.83
C VAL A 573 -17.63 16.41 12.97
N GLU A 574 -17.26 17.34 12.10
CA GLU A 574 -17.86 18.67 12.03
C GLU A 574 -18.33 18.93 10.60
N ASP A 575 -19.50 19.53 10.42
CA ASP A 575 -19.89 20.08 9.11
C ASP A 575 -19.28 21.48 8.95
N LEU A 576 -18.35 21.62 7.99
CA LEU A 576 -17.67 22.89 7.71
C LEU A 576 -18.61 23.96 7.13
N ALA A 577 -19.81 23.58 6.68
CA ALA A 577 -20.84 24.53 6.25
C ALA A 577 -21.31 25.48 7.38
N ARG A 578 -21.02 25.15 8.64
CA ARG A 578 -21.31 25.96 9.84
C ARG A 578 -20.54 27.30 9.90
N LEU A 579 -19.41 27.40 9.20
CA LEU A 579 -18.57 28.59 9.21
C LEU A 579 -19.22 29.64 8.30
N ASP A 580 -20.20 30.39 8.84
CA ASP A 580 -20.93 31.48 8.17
C ASP A 580 -20.06 32.72 7.87
N ASP A 581 -18.77 32.69 8.20
CA ASP A 581 -17.86 33.76 7.84
C ASP A 581 -17.55 33.69 6.33
N PRO A 582 -17.94 34.70 5.53
CA PRO A 582 -17.66 34.72 4.10
C PRO A 582 -16.16 34.62 3.80
N GLY A 583 -15.26 34.94 4.74
CA GLY A 583 -13.82 34.71 4.64
C GLY A 583 -13.40 33.23 4.68
N ASN A 584 -14.12 32.38 5.41
CA ASN A 584 -13.70 31.02 5.82
C ASN A 584 -14.49 29.87 5.17
N VAL A 585 -15.24 30.14 4.11
CA VAL A 585 -15.99 29.10 3.38
C VAL A 585 -15.04 28.07 2.76
N TYR A 586 -15.31 26.76 2.95
CA TYR A 586 -14.46 25.67 2.46
C TYR A 586 -14.26 25.67 0.93
N THR A 587 -15.19 26.26 0.17
CA THR A 587 -15.06 26.41 -1.29
C THR A 587 -13.94 27.37 -1.69
N LYS A 588 -13.42 28.18 -0.76
CA LYS A 588 -12.29 29.07 -0.99
C LYS A 588 -10.93 28.39 -0.92
N LYS A 589 -10.85 27.16 -0.37
CA LYS A 589 -9.59 26.42 -0.27
C LYS A 589 -8.96 26.23 -1.65
N ASN A 590 -7.64 26.36 -1.73
CA ASN A 590 -6.89 26.40 -2.99
C ASN A 590 -7.11 25.14 -3.85
N TYR A 591 -7.04 23.96 -3.23
CA TYR A 591 -7.24 22.69 -3.92
C TYR A 591 -8.69 22.49 -4.42
N PHE A 592 -9.69 23.03 -3.73
CA PHE A 592 -11.09 23.00 -4.19
C PHE A 592 -11.28 23.85 -5.45
N LYS A 593 -10.77 25.10 -5.42
CA LYS A 593 -10.83 26.01 -6.58
C LYS A 593 -10.11 25.43 -7.79
N LEU A 594 -8.92 24.89 -7.60
CA LEU A 594 -8.12 24.32 -8.67
C LEU A 594 -8.83 23.15 -9.36
N LEU A 595 -9.35 22.19 -8.58
CA LEU A 595 -10.09 21.06 -9.14
C LEU A 595 -11.40 21.49 -9.81
N LYS A 596 -12.13 22.45 -9.22
CA LYS A 596 -13.35 22.99 -9.84
C LYS A 596 -13.07 23.69 -11.17
N GLN A 597 -11.98 24.46 -11.27
CA GLN A 597 -11.56 25.11 -12.50
C GLN A 597 -11.10 24.11 -13.56
N ARG A 598 -10.31 23.10 -13.15
CA ARG A 598 -9.82 22.04 -14.03
C ARG A 598 -10.97 21.27 -14.70
N TRP A 599 -12.00 20.94 -13.92
CA TRP A 599 -13.13 20.14 -14.37
C TRP A 599 -14.39 20.96 -14.68
N ALA A 600 -14.23 22.23 -15.07
CA ALA A 600 -15.36 23.09 -15.39
C ALA A 600 -16.06 22.70 -16.72
N THR A 601 -15.30 22.20 -17.70
CA THR A 601 -15.81 21.98 -19.08
C THR A 601 -15.38 20.67 -19.73
N ASN A 602 -14.16 20.18 -19.48
CA ASN A 602 -13.62 18.97 -20.10
C ASN A 602 -13.74 17.76 -19.16
N PHE A 603 -14.31 16.66 -19.65
CA PHE A 603 -14.49 15.40 -18.91
C PHE A 603 -14.02 14.17 -19.70
N ASP A 604 -13.27 14.37 -20.79
CA ASP A 604 -12.85 13.28 -21.67
C ASP A 604 -11.66 12.49 -21.11
N GLU A 605 -10.86 13.11 -20.24
CA GLU A 605 -9.79 12.44 -19.51
C GLU A 605 -10.31 11.45 -18.45
N LEU A 606 -11.58 11.54 -18.03
CA LEU A 606 -12.12 10.68 -16.98
C LEU A 606 -12.18 9.20 -17.41
N GLU A 607 -11.86 8.31 -16.48
CA GLU A 607 -11.94 6.88 -16.74
C GLU A 607 -13.39 6.44 -16.82
N LYS A 608 -13.71 5.66 -17.85
CA LYS A 608 -15.02 5.06 -18.04
C LYS A 608 -15.00 3.63 -17.53
N TYR A 609 -15.80 3.36 -16.51
CA TYR A 609 -15.98 2.03 -15.95
C TYR A 609 -17.29 1.42 -16.44
N TYR A 610 -17.24 0.16 -16.85
CA TYR A 610 -18.39 -0.60 -17.32
C TYR A 610 -18.84 -1.59 -16.25
N MET A 611 -20.15 -1.69 -16.05
CA MET A 611 -20.78 -2.53 -15.04
C MET A 611 -21.86 -3.40 -15.65
N LYS A 612 -21.72 -4.71 -15.44
CA LYS A 612 -22.72 -5.72 -15.80
C LYS A 612 -23.47 -6.13 -14.55
N ILE A 613 -24.46 -5.30 -14.17
CA ILE A 613 -25.24 -5.48 -12.95
C ILE A 613 -26.35 -6.52 -13.15
N LYS A 614 -26.34 -7.56 -12.31
CA LYS A 614 -27.40 -8.55 -12.17
C LYS A 614 -27.97 -8.47 -10.76
N ILE A 615 -29.26 -8.19 -10.66
CA ILE A 615 -29.99 -8.06 -9.40
C ILE A 615 -30.92 -9.25 -9.21
N ARG A 616 -31.35 -9.49 -7.97
CA ARG A 616 -32.40 -10.47 -7.68
C ARG A 616 -33.74 -10.09 -8.34
N TYR A 617 -34.49 -11.09 -8.80
CA TYR A 617 -35.81 -10.87 -9.38
C TYR A 617 -36.90 -10.51 -8.36
N ASN A 618 -36.96 -11.28 -7.27
CA ASN A 618 -37.97 -11.16 -6.22
C ASN A 618 -37.32 -10.99 -4.82
N GLU A 619 -38.16 -10.72 -3.82
CA GLU A 619 -37.76 -10.56 -2.42
C GLU A 619 -37.06 -11.82 -1.86
N THR A 620 -37.49 -13.00 -2.32
CA THR A 620 -36.95 -14.31 -1.90
C THR A 620 -35.59 -14.63 -2.52
N GLY A 621 -35.27 -14.04 -3.68
CA GLY A 621 -33.98 -14.20 -4.35
C GLY A 621 -33.84 -15.49 -5.15
N GLU A 622 -34.88 -15.97 -5.83
CA GLU A 622 -34.83 -17.26 -6.54
C GLU A 622 -33.92 -17.27 -7.77
N TYR A 623 -33.83 -16.14 -8.49
CA TYR A 623 -32.98 -16.01 -9.66
C TYR A 623 -32.50 -14.58 -9.89
N LEU A 624 -31.42 -14.46 -10.67
CA LEU A 624 -30.83 -13.19 -11.09
C LEU A 624 -31.46 -12.70 -12.40
N LYS A 625 -31.80 -11.41 -12.44
CA LYS A 625 -32.22 -10.66 -13.62
C LYS A 625 -31.18 -9.59 -13.94
N LYS A 626 -30.96 -9.32 -15.23
CA LYS A 626 -30.20 -8.13 -15.66
C LYS A 626 -30.90 -6.86 -15.18
N TYR A 627 -30.13 -5.90 -14.71
CA TYR A 627 -30.64 -4.56 -14.41
C TYR A 627 -31.23 -3.92 -15.68
N GLU A 628 -32.21 -3.01 -15.53
CA GLU A 628 -32.97 -2.42 -16.63
C GLU A 628 -32.07 -1.68 -17.63
N HIS A 629 -31.07 -0.98 -17.11
CA HIS A 629 -30.00 -0.40 -17.89
C HIS A 629 -28.84 -1.40 -17.90
N TYR A 630 -28.75 -2.27 -18.91
CA TYR A 630 -27.68 -3.28 -19.02
C TYR A 630 -27.12 -3.32 -20.44
N PRO A 631 -25.78 -3.21 -20.62
CA PRO A 631 -24.76 -2.88 -19.61
C PRO A 631 -24.78 -1.38 -19.25
N ASN A 632 -24.27 -1.05 -18.06
CA ASN A 632 -24.14 0.33 -17.60
C ASN A 632 -22.70 0.81 -17.60
N SER A 633 -22.52 2.13 -17.60
CA SER A 633 -21.22 2.74 -17.40
C SER A 633 -21.32 4.06 -16.66
N TYR A 634 -20.27 4.42 -15.94
CA TYR A 634 -20.09 5.73 -15.34
C TYR A 634 -18.67 6.24 -15.61
N ARG A 635 -18.48 7.56 -15.54
CA ARG A 635 -17.15 8.18 -15.61
C ARG A 635 -16.71 8.63 -14.22
N ALA A 636 -15.46 8.38 -13.84
CA ALA A 636 -14.92 8.84 -12.57
C ALA A 636 -13.42 9.16 -12.64
N ALA A 637 -12.92 9.76 -11.56
CA ALA A 637 -11.53 10.15 -11.44
C ALA A 637 -10.64 8.94 -11.09
N ASN A 638 -9.46 8.86 -11.70
CA ASN A 638 -8.38 8.01 -11.20
C ASN A 638 -7.45 8.85 -10.30
N LEU A 639 -6.49 8.22 -9.64
CA LEU A 639 -5.49 8.83 -8.77
C LEU A 639 -4.75 10.01 -9.43
N ASN A 640 -4.48 9.92 -10.74
CA ASN A 640 -3.79 10.97 -11.51
C ASN A 640 -4.64 12.24 -11.72
N HIS A 641 -5.97 12.12 -11.61
CA HIS A 641 -6.90 13.24 -11.77
C HIS A 641 -7.07 14.06 -10.47
N GLY A 642 -6.60 13.53 -9.35
CA GLY A 642 -6.56 14.25 -8.07
C GLY A 642 -5.47 15.32 -8.02
N HIS A 643 -5.40 15.98 -6.87
CA HIS A 643 -4.46 17.06 -6.61
C HIS A 643 -3.82 16.88 -5.23
N TRP A 644 -2.49 16.90 -5.19
CA TRP A 644 -1.69 16.94 -3.97
C TRP A 644 -1.41 18.40 -3.60
N THR A 645 -1.69 18.79 -2.36
CA THR A 645 -1.31 20.13 -1.87
C THR A 645 0.18 20.21 -1.63
N THR A 646 0.72 21.43 -1.63
CA THR A 646 2.00 21.67 -0.95
C THR A 646 1.85 21.38 0.54
N PRO A 647 2.90 20.91 1.23
CA PRO A 647 2.80 20.64 2.66
C PRO A 647 2.67 21.94 3.45
N TYR A 648 1.85 21.93 4.50
CA TYR A 648 1.63 23.10 5.34
C TYR A 648 1.37 22.71 6.78
N PHE A 649 1.58 23.63 7.72
CA PHE A 649 1.23 23.42 9.12
C PHE A 649 -0.20 23.92 9.38
N ASP A 650 -1.10 23.03 9.80
CA ASP A 650 -2.49 23.39 10.09
C ASP A 650 -2.63 24.07 11.48
N CYS A 651 -2.20 25.33 11.58
CA CYS A 651 -2.20 26.07 12.85
C CYS A 651 -3.62 26.39 13.37
N ASN A 652 -4.53 26.75 12.45
CA ASN A 652 -5.89 27.20 12.76
C ASN A 652 -6.93 26.07 12.71
N GLY A 653 -6.63 24.95 12.08
CA GLY A 653 -7.52 23.81 12.00
C GLY A 653 -7.40 22.88 13.20
N LYS A 654 -7.88 21.65 12.99
CA LYS A 654 -8.07 20.65 14.05
C LYS A 654 -6.89 19.69 14.16
N VAL A 655 -6.07 19.59 13.11
CA VAL A 655 -4.94 18.67 13.04
C VAL A 655 -3.65 19.50 13.09
N LYS A 656 -3.25 19.95 14.28
CA LYS A 656 -2.11 20.88 14.46
C LYS A 656 -0.75 20.24 14.25
N LYS A 657 -0.47 19.84 13.01
CA LYS A 657 0.70 19.11 12.53
C LYS A 657 1.12 19.64 11.16
N TRP A 658 2.33 19.26 10.73
CA TRP A 658 2.72 19.35 9.33
C TRP A 658 1.93 18.32 8.54
N VAL A 659 1.17 18.78 7.56
CA VAL A 659 0.26 17.92 6.82
C VAL A 659 0.45 18.07 5.32
N ILE A 660 0.11 16.99 4.62
CA ILE A 660 -0.08 16.98 3.18
C ILE A 660 -1.47 16.42 2.88
N THR A 661 -2.17 17.07 1.94
CA THR A 661 -3.56 16.74 1.62
C THR A 661 -3.66 16.28 0.17
N TYR A 662 -4.32 15.15 -0.04
CA TYR A 662 -4.71 14.70 -1.37
C TYR A 662 -6.21 14.91 -1.57
N ALA A 663 -6.60 15.53 -2.69
CA ALA A 663 -7.99 15.80 -3.03
C ALA A 663 -8.37 15.12 -4.36
N SER A 664 -9.44 14.32 -4.34
CA SER A 664 -10.01 13.63 -5.50
C SER A 664 -11.37 14.22 -5.87
N PRO A 665 -11.62 14.62 -7.13
CA PRO A 665 -12.90 15.16 -7.56
C PRO A 665 -13.94 14.05 -7.78
N PHE A 666 -15.23 14.38 -7.60
CA PHE A 666 -16.34 13.50 -7.95
C PHE A 666 -17.41 14.23 -8.78
N PHE A 667 -18.11 13.43 -9.59
CA PHE A 667 -18.96 13.93 -10.67
C PHE A 667 -20.36 13.35 -10.62
N GLY A 668 -21.34 14.07 -11.11
CA GLY A 668 -22.71 13.57 -11.22
C GLY A 668 -23.39 14.14 -12.44
N LEU A 669 -24.59 13.66 -12.73
CA LEU A 669 -25.39 14.25 -13.79
C LEU A 669 -25.96 15.60 -13.34
N ASP A 670 -26.07 16.53 -14.29
CA ASP A 670 -26.80 17.79 -14.11
C ASP A 670 -28.29 17.52 -13.80
N SER A 671 -29.01 18.54 -13.31
CA SER A 671 -30.43 18.50 -12.97
C SER A 671 -31.32 18.01 -14.12
N LEU A 672 -30.93 18.30 -15.37
CA LEU A 672 -31.61 17.82 -16.58
C LEU A 672 -31.16 16.41 -17.03
N LYS A 673 -30.21 15.79 -16.33
CA LYS A 673 -29.60 14.47 -16.61
C LYS A 673 -29.00 14.30 -18.01
N LYS A 674 -28.49 15.39 -18.61
CA LYS A 674 -27.93 15.38 -19.97
C LYS A 674 -26.41 15.42 -20.05
N LYS A 675 -25.76 16.10 -19.10
CA LYS A 675 -24.31 16.33 -19.09
C LYS A 675 -23.74 15.97 -17.72
N LEU A 676 -22.47 15.55 -17.73
CA LEU A 676 -21.70 15.37 -16.52
C LEU A 676 -21.32 16.74 -15.96
N GLU A 677 -21.37 16.87 -14.63
CA GLU A 677 -20.95 18.06 -13.92
C GLU A 677 -20.10 17.71 -12.69
N PHE A 678 -19.21 18.63 -12.36
CA PHE A 678 -18.46 18.60 -11.11
C PHE A 678 -19.41 18.82 -9.92
N LYS A 679 -19.38 17.92 -8.94
CA LYS A 679 -20.25 17.98 -7.75
C LYS A 679 -19.50 18.32 -6.48
N GLY A 680 -18.20 18.01 -6.39
CA GLY A 680 -17.39 18.27 -5.22
C GLY A 680 -16.07 17.50 -5.22
N ILE A 681 -15.41 17.47 -4.07
CA ILE A 681 -14.15 16.75 -3.85
C ILE A 681 -14.17 15.96 -2.54
N VAL A 682 -13.41 14.87 -2.50
CA VAL A 682 -13.05 14.16 -1.26
C VAL A 682 -11.58 14.43 -1.01
N ALA A 683 -11.22 14.87 0.20
CA ALA A 683 -9.85 15.15 0.60
C ALA A 683 -9.45 14.33 1.82
N VAL A 684 -8.22 13.83 1.83
CA VAL A 684 -7.60 13.14 2.97
C VAL A 684 -6.30 13.82 3.33
N THR A 685 -6.05 13.94 4.63
CA THR A 685 -4.91 14.67 5.19
C THR A 685 -4.05 13.72 6.01
N MET A 686 -2.76 13.67 5.69
CA MET A 686 -1.76 12.80 6.31
C MET A 686 -0.69 13.63 7.02
N ASP A 687 -0.02 13.05 8.01
CA ASP A 687 1.09 13.69 8.74
C ASP A 687 2.38 13.60 7.89
N LEU A 688 2.93 14.74 7.50
CA LEU A 688 4.13 14.82 6.67
C LEU A 688 5.34 14.18 7.38
N LEU A 689 5.41 14.25 8.71
CA LEU A 689 6.57 13.80 9.48
C LEU A 689 6.73 12.27 9.51
N GLN A 690 5.76 11.53 8.97
CA GLN A 690 5.88 10.08 8.76
C GLN A 690 6.66 9.72 7.49
N LEU A 691 6.88 10.68 6.59
CA LEU A 691 7.62 10.49 5.35
C LEU A 691 9.12 10.38 5.63
N ASP A 692 9.80 9.46 4.93
CA ASP A 692 11.26 9.37 4.97
C ASP A 692 11.91 10.45 4.09
N ILE A 693 12.96 11.09 4.60
CA ILE A 693 13.74 12.05 3.80
C ILE A 693 14.75 11.32 2.91
N ASN A 694 14.75 11.63 1.62
CA ASN A 694 15.77 11.12 0.69
C ASN A 694 16.89 12.15 0.47
N GLN A 695 18.05 11.91 1.07
CA GLN A 695 19.23 12.78 0.94
C GLN A 695 20.19 12.39 -0.19
N CYS A 696 19.94 11.25 -0.85
CA CYS A 696 20.83 10.74 -1.88
C CYS A 696 20.78 11.58 -3.16
N ASP A 697 21.83 11.45 -3.97
CA ASP A 697 21.84 12.03 -5.31
C ASP A 697 20.74 11.36 -6.17
N ASP A 698 20.00 12.15 -6.95
CA ASP A 698 18.91 11.69 -7.80
C ASP A 698 18.97 12.33 -9.20
N VAL A 699 18.10 11.92 -10.11
CA VAL A 699 17.96 12.47 -11.47
C VAL A 699 17.76 13.98 -11.40
N PHE A 700 18.51 14.72 -12.22
CA PHE A 700 18.53 16.18 -12.21
C PHE A 700 17.13 16.83 -12.27
N HIS A 701 16.19 16.21 -12.99
CA HIS A 701 14.82 16.70 -13.19
C HIS A 701 13.87 16.46 -12.01
N ALA A 702 14.24 15.63 -11.03
CA ALA A 702 13.41 15.36 -9.86
C ALA A 702 13.53 16.52 -8.84
N PRO A 703 12.42 17.17 -8.46
CA PRO A 703 12.41 18.20 -7.44
C PRO A 703 12.42 17.55 -6.04
N ASN A 704 13.60 17.48 -5.44
CA ASN A 704 13.83 17.03 -4.07
C ASN A 704 14.70 18.07 -3.36
N ALA A 705 14.20 18.67 -2.28
CA ALA A 705 14.90 19.69 -1.51
C ALA A 705 16.16 19.14 -0.82
N PHE A 706 16.16 17.85 -0.48
CA PHE A 706 17.22 17.22 0.31
C PHE A 706 18.26 16.49 -0.55
N LYS A 707 18.12 16.48 -1.88
CA LYS A 707 19.02 15.75 -2.77
C LYS A 707 20.47 16.22 -2.62
N GLY A 708 21.40 15.27 -2.55
CA GLY A 708 22.83 15.55 -2.45
C GLY A 708 23.28 16.18 -1.12
N THR A 709 22.40 16.23 -0.10
CA THR A 709 22.75 16.70 1.26
C THR A 709 23.45 15.62 2.10
N HIS A 710 23.51 14.39 1.60
CA HIS A 710 24.20 13.28 2.26
C HIS A 710 25.68 13.57 2.50
N LYS A 711 26.26 12.92 3.50
CA LYS A 711 27.66 13.09 3.94
C LYS A 711 28.56 11.92 3.55
N CYS A 712 28.08 11.01 2.69
CA CYS A 712 28.93 9.97 2.10
C CYS A 712 30.12 10.57 1.32
N ASP A 713 31.28 9.91 1.40
CA ASP A 713 32.46 10.29 0.62
C ASP A 713 32.25 10.03 -0.87
N LYS A 714 32.14 11.11 -1.66
CA LYS A 714 31.82 11.06 -3.08
C LYS A 714 32.88 10.35 -3.93
N LYS A 715 34.12 10.19 -3.44
CA LYS A 715 35.19 9.52 -4.19
C LYS A 715 35.09 8.00 -4.07
N THR A 716 34.86 7.50 -2.86
CA THR A 716 34.98 6.09 -2.51
C THR A 716 33.64 5.37 -2.33
N SER A 717 32.55 6.12 -2.08
CA SER A 717 31.22 5.58 -1.78
C SER A 717 30.11 6.30 -2.56
N TYR A 718 28.92 5.71 -2.57
CA TYR A 718 27.69 6.30 -3.09
C TYR A 718 26.53 6.10 -2.09
N CYS A 719 25.53 6.96 -2.17
CA CYS A 719 24.38 6.98 -1.27
C CYS A 719 23.27 6.05 -1.77
N VAL A 720 22.66 5.29 -0.85
CA VAL A 720 21.43 4.51 -1.12
C VAL A 720 20.42 4.80 -0.01
N PRO A 721 19.18 5.21 -0.33
CA PRO A 721 18.18 5.55 0.69
C PRO A 721 17.73 4.30 1.49
N ILE A 722 17.38 4.52 2.76
CA ILE A 722 16.82 3.51 3.66
C ILE A 722 15.44 3.99 4.09
N LEU A 723 14.44 3.13 3.90
CA LEU A 723 13.07 3.40 4.32
C LEU A 723 12.88 3.14 5.82
N GLY A 724 11.98 3.86 6.48
CA GLY A 724 11.58 3.65 7.86
C GLY A 724 12.38 4.40 8.91
N ARG A 725 13.04 5.50 8.54
CA ARG A 725 13.79 6.37 9.47
C ARG A 725 13.00 7.64 9.83
N GLY A 726 11.85 7.86 9.22
CA GLY A 726 10.99 9.02 9.44
C GLY A 726 11.59 10.30 8.86
N PHE A 727 11.03 11.44 9.28
CA PHE A 727 11.40 12.76 8.78
C PHE A 727 12.68 13.31 9.48
N GLU A 728 13.75 12.52 9.44
CA GLU A 728 15.05 12.79 10.07
C GLU A 728 16.22 12.64 9.08
N THR A 729 17.37 13.23 9.43
CA THR A 729 18.62 13.05 8.66
C THR A 729 19.23 11.66 8.89
N GLY A 730 20.04 11.22 7.93
CA GLY A 730 20.73 9.94 7.99
C GLY A 730 19.91 8.75 7.48
N GLY A 731 18.79 9.00 6.79
CA GLY A 731 17.93 7.99 6.15
C GLY A 731 18.55 7.28 4.94
N TYR A 732 19.85 6.97 4.98
CA TYR A 732 20.60 6.39 3.89
C TYR A 732 21.76 5.51 4.39
N LYS A 733 22.34 4.72 3.49
CA LYS A 733 23.62 4.04 3.67
C LYS A 733 24.64 4.52 2.65
N CYS A 734 25.90 4.60 3.07
CA CYS A 734 27.03 4.84 2.17
C CYS A 734 27.64 3.50 1.75
N GLU A 735 27.31 3.04 0.54
CA GLU A 735 27.86 1.81 -0.03
C GLU A 735 29.14 2.10 -0.83
N CYS A 736 30.11 1.19 -0.75
CA CYS A 736 31.39 1.36 -1.46
C CYS A 736 31.23 1.22 -2.97
N LYS A 737 31.91 2.10 -3.73
CA LYS A 737 31.96 2.04 -5.19
C LYS A 737 32.74 0.81 -5.68
N GLN A 738 32.55 0.47 -6.96
CA GLN A 738 33.33 -0.57 -7.64
C GLN A 738 34.84 -0.32 -7.48
N GLY A 739 35.58 -1.36 -7.07
CA GLY A 739 37.02 -1.26 -6.80
C GLY A 739 37.37 -0.72 -5.40
N PHE A 740 36.37 -0.38 -4.57
CA PHE A 740 36.56 -0.04 -3.17
C PHE A 740 35.94 -1.12 -2.25
N GLU A 741 36.44 -1.22 -1.03
CA GLU A 741 36.00 -2.19 -0.03
C GLU A 741 35.78 -1.53 1.34
N TYR A 742 34.87 -2.10 2.12
CA TYR A 742 34.63 -1.71 3.50
C TYR A 742 35.75 -2.26 4.39
N PRO A 743 36.55 -1.40 5.07
CA PRO A 743 37.80 -1.85 5.67
C PRO A 743 37.66 -2.40 7.10
N PHE A 744 36.50 -2.27 7.76
CA PHE A 744 36.34 -2.56 9.19
C PHE A 744 35.72 -3.93 9.50
N GLU A 745 36.06 -4.48 10.67
CA GLU A 745 35.52 -5.73 11.22
C GLU A 745 34.14 -5.51 11.85
N ASP A 746 33.13 -5.23 11.02
CA ASP A 746 31.75 -5.04 11.45
C ASP A 746 30.79 -6.05 10.80
N LEU A 747 29.59 -6.18 11.36
CA LEU A 747 28.51 -7.01 10.79
C LEU A 747 27.82 -6.36 9.57
N ILE A 748 28.28 -5.19 9.15
CA ILE A 748 27.74 -4.40 8.04
C ILE A 748 28.80 -4.18 6.96
N THR A 749 28.36 -3.87 5.75
CA THR A 749 29.23 -3.63 4.58
C THR A 749 29.17 -2.19 4.07
N TYR A 750 28.55 -1.30 4.85
CA TYR A 750 28.29 0.10 4.52
C TYR A 750 28.38 0.96 5.78
N TYR A 751 28.45 2.29 5.62
CA TYR A 751 28.32 3.22 6.74
C TYR A 751 26.85 3.66 6.88
N ASP A 752 26.28 3.53 8.08
CA ASP A 752 24.92 3.99 8.38
C ASP A 752 24.87 5.53 8.37
N GLY A 753 23.98 6.11 7.57
CA GLY A 753 23.83 7.55 7.40
C GLY A 753 23.57 8.30 8.70
N GLN A 754 22.79 7.74 9.64
CA GLN A 754 22.56 8.40 10.94
C GLN A 754 23.85 8.58 11.72
N LEU A 755 24.74 7.59 11.66
CA LEU A 755 26.04 7.67 12.28
C LEU A 755 26.95 8.66 11.54
N VAL A 756 26.91 8.66 10.22
CA VAL A 756 27.68 9.61 9.39
C VAL A 756 27.28 11.06 9.70
N GLU A 757 25.98 11.37 9.76
CA GLU A 757 25.47 12.72 10.08
C GLU A 757 25.82 13.14 11.52
N ALA A 758 25.70 12.22 12.50
CA ALA A 758 26.07 12.50 13.89
C ALA A 758 27.56 12.84 14.04
N GLU A 759 28.44 12.04 13.43
CA GLU A 759 29.89 12.26 13.48
C GLU A 759 30.31 13.51 12.68
N PHE A 760 29.59 13.85 11.61
CA PHE A 760 29.76 15.10 10.89
C PHE A 760 29.37 16.31 11.77
N ASN A 761 28.25 16.23 12.49
CA ASN A 761 27.85 17.28 13.43
C ASN A 761 28.88 17.49 14.55
N ASN A 762 29.47 16.41 15.07
CA ASN A 762 30.59 16.50 16.03
C ASN A 762 31.80 17.22 15.42
N LEU A 763 32.11 16.97 14.14
CA LEU A 763 33.19 17.65 13.43
C LEU A 763 32.93 19.16 13.28
N VAL A 764 31.69 19.54 12.95
CA VAL A 764 31.29 20.96 12.84
C VAL A 764 31.43 21.68 14.18
N ASN A 765 30.99 21.04 15.27
CA ASN A 765 31.03 21.58 16.65
C ASN A 765 32.42 21.51 17.31
N ASP A 766 33.47 21.06 16.62
CA ASP A 766 34.82 20.86 17.17
C ASP A 766 34.88 19.88 18.35
N GLU A 767 34.06 18.83 18.31
CA GLU A 767 34.05 17.72 19.26
C GLU A 767 34.86 16.52 18.74
N LYS A 768 34.92 15.45 19.55
CA LYS A 768 35.59 14.20 19.16
C LYS A 768 34.78 13.52 18.05
N THR A 769 35.42 13.16 16.94
CA THR A 769 34.74 12.65 15.73
C THR A 769 35.57 11.59 15.03
N ARG A 770 34.88 10.64 14.38
CA ARG A 770 35.48 9.64 13.48
C ARG A 770 35.06 9.81 12.01
N TYR A 771 34.48 10.95 11.66
CA TYR A 771 33.93 11.19 10.33
C TYR A 771 34.95 10.97 9.18
N ASP A 772 36.21 11.35 9.37
CA ASP A 772 37.25 11.18 8.34
C ASP A 772 37.52 9.70 7.97
N MET A 773 37.19 8.77 8.87
CA MET A 773 37.32 7.32 8.67
C MET A 773 36.17 6.70 7.87
N PHE A 774 35.07 7.41 7.65
CA PHE A 774 33.91 6.93 6.89
C PHE A 774 34.15 7.03 5.37
N LYS A 775 35.21 6.36 4.91
CA LYS A 775 35.60 6.25 3.50
C LYS A 775 35.97 4.83 3.18
N CYS A 776 35.57 4.36 2.00
CA CYS A 776 35.96 3.04 1.54
C CYS A 776 37.43 3.02 1.09
N ARG A 777 38.11 1.90 1.31
CA ARG A 777 39.51 1.71 0.91
C ARG A 777 39.59 1.17 -0.51
N LEU A 778 40.64 1.51 -1.26
CA LEU A 778 40.89 0.88 -2.57
C LEU A 778 41.15 -0.62 -2.39
N ALA A 779 40.38 -1.44 -3.11
CA ALA A 779 40.51 -2.89 -3.07
C ALA A 779 41.85 -3.34 -3.66
N ALA A 780 42.50 -4.34 -3.04
CA ALA A 780 43.78 -4.92 -3.46
C ALA A 780 45.03 -4.00 -3.38
N ALA A 781 44.94 -2.83 -2.73
CA ALA A 781 46.11 -1.97 -2.50
C ALA A 781 47.28 -2.67 -1.74
N THR A 782 47.01 -3.81 -1.10
CA THR A 782 48.00 -4.60 -0.34
C THR A 782 48.55 -5.81 -1.09
N SER A 783 48.11 -6.11 -2.32
CA SER A 783 48.66 -7.22 -3.12
C SER A 783 49.88 -6.83 -3.94
N ILE A 784 50.42 -5.61 -3.78
CA ILE A 784 51.75 -5.26 -4.27
C ILE A 784 52.76 -5.96 -3.36
N GLN A 785 52.92 -7.27 -3.55
CA GLN A 785 54.13 -7.93 -3.14
C GLN A 785 55.24 -7.36 -4.01
N VAL A 786 56.08 -6.53 -3.42
CA VAL A 786 57.35 -6.15 -4.01
C VAL A 786 58.06 -7.45 -4.37
N ASN A 787 58.15 -7.75 -5.66
CA ASN A 787 58.90 -8.92 -6.10
C ASN A 787 60.37 -8.63 -5.81
N TRP A 788 60.86 -9.19 -4.71
CA TRP A 788 62.23 -9.00 -4.23
C TRP A 788 63.26 -9.30 -5.32
N ILE A 789 62.96 -10.18 -6.28
CA ILE A 789 63.82 -10.50 -7.43
C ILE A 789 63.92 -9.31 -8.39
N LEU A 790 62.80 -8.64 -8.71
CA LEU A 790 62.82 -7.45 -9.57
C LEU A 790 63.56 -6.27 -8.91
N LEU A 791 63.48 -6.15 -7.59
CA LEU A 791 64.18 -5.12 -6.82
C LEU A 791 65.68 -5.45 -6.69
N LEU A 792 66.05 -6.72 -6.52
CA LEU A 792 67.44 -7.16 -6.59
C LEU A 792 68.03 -6.97 -7.97
N VAL A 793 67.30 -7.32 -9.03
CA VAL A 793 67.76 -7.14 -10.42
C VAL A 793 67.95 -5.66 -10.76
N SER A 794 67.08 -4.77 -10.28
CA SER A 794 67.27 -3.33 -10.48
C SER A 794 68.44 -2.76 -9.67
N ILE A 795 68.67 -3.23 -8.45
CA ILE A 795 69.86 -2.87 -7.65
C ILE A 795 71.15 -3.41 -8.31
N ILE A 796 71.13 -4.64 -8.82
CA ILE A 796 72.27 -5.24 -9.51
C ILE A 796 72.57 -4.50 -10.82
N LEU A 797 71.53 -4.17 -11.61
CA LEU A 797 71.69 -3.34 -12.82
C LEU A 797 72.24 -1.95 -12.48
N TYR A 798 71.79 -1.34 -11.38
CA TYR A 798 72.33 -0.06 -10.92
C TYR A 798 73.83 -0.16 -10.59
N HIS A 799 74.26 -1.23 -9.93
CA HIS A 799 75.68 -1.46 -9.65
C HIS A 799 76.51 -1.78 -10.90
N PHE A 800 76.02 -2.62 -11.81
CA PHE A 800 76.73 -2.95 -13.05
C PHE A 800 76.83 -1.79 -14.05
N ILE A 801 75.89 -0.82 -13.99
CA ILE A 801 75.96 0.40 -14.80
C ILE A 801 76.87 1.44 -14.12
N GLY A 802 76.95 1.44 -12.78
CA GLY A 802 77.84 2.33 -12.02
C GLY A 802 79.33 2.02 -12.17
N ASP A 803 79.71 0.75 -12.30
CA ASP A 803 81.12 0.34 -12.38
C ASP A 803 81.75 0.48 -13.79
N ASN A 804 81.01 0.98 -14.79
CA ASN A 804 81.55 1.32 -16.12
C ASN A 804 81.90 2.82 -16.28
N TYR A 805 81.87 3.60 -15.18
CA TYR A 805 82.25 5.02 -15.14
C TYR A 805 83.30 5.35 -14.07
N SER A 806 84.28 4.48 -13.87
CA SER A 806 85.53 4.80 -13.18
C SER A 806 86.75 4.33 -13.95
#